data_AF-A0A0S9ECW4-F1
#
_entry.id   AF-A0A0S9ECW4-F1
#
_cell.length_a   1.000
_cell.length_b   1.000
_cell.length_c   1.000
_cell.angle_alpha   90.00
_cell.angle_beta   90.00
_cell.angle_gamma   90.00
#
_symmetry.space_group_name_H-M   'P 1'
#
loop_
_entity.id
_entity.type
_entity.pdbx_description
1 polymer ?
#
loop_
_entity_poly.entity_id
_entity_poly.type
_entity_poly.pdbx_seq_one_letter_code
_entity_poly.pdbx_strand_id
1 'polypeptide(L)'
;MIKDSRAAGTSAAAAARNTDSGPSALGPPADAHSAKAGETHDMAAAMPYNPGKAAEHGFQNGVNPPAGTTVEAPSRLPLGSTLSEANSTEKTGTVAPEGVNATIAPLDRVRVDSTGQVLTTNQGVPIADNQNSLKYGERGPALLEDFILREKITHFDHERIPERIVHARGSGAHGFFECYEPLTELTRAAPFKEAGKVTPVFVRFSTVQGERGSKDTARDVRGFAVKFYTDEGNWDLVGNNMPVFFIQDAMKFPDLVHAVKPEPHHQMPQAASAHDTFWDFVSLMPESTHMLMWVMSDRAIPRSYATMQGFGVHTFRFVNAAGESVFVKFHWNPKAGTHSLVWDEAVKISGADPDFHRRDLWERIEAGAYPEYELGVQVFTEEQADKFSFDILDATKIIPEELVPVRRIGRMVLNRNPDNFFAETEQVAFCAAHVVPGIDFSNDPLLAGRIHSYIDTQISRLGGPNFHELPINAPVAPVHNNQRDGMHRQAIHRGKVSYEPNSLAGGCPFQAGAAQGFVSVPARIEAKEAQGKVRAKPEKFADHYTQARLFLDSQTPVEKAHIAAAFRFELSKVTVPAVRERMVASLLNVSEELGHEVAAGLGMEPLPPPMQCALAKPPKPEVARSDALSLLARPGDGSLMGRKVAILVADGVVGQSAVDLQAALFAQGAVGRFVAPRIGPVKTADKVAINADASLENEPGFLFDALALPDGDAGVKALSADGHTMECLKDQFRHGKTILVMPASSALMLKAQIPSTLPSGDADPGIVFGAGSREFELFIEGIARHRHPERETDPPLV
;
A
#
# COMPACT_ATOMS: atom_id res chain seq x y z
N MET A 1 2.03 45.11 -62.82
CA MET A 1 2.58 44.37 -61.66
C MET A 1 1.87 44.64 -60.33
N ILE A 2 1.37 45.84 -60.01
CA ILE A 2 0.72 46.11 -58.69
C ILE A 2 -0.73 45.57 -58.57
N LYS A 3 -1.46 45.39 -59.68
CA LYS A 3 -2.84 44.84 -59.66
C LYS A 3 -2.89 43.32 -59.44
N ASP A 4 -1.92 42.57 -59.98
CA ASP A 4 -1.89 41.10 -59.88
C ASP A 4 -1.53 40.60 -58.47
N SER A 5 -0.69 41.33 -57.73
CA SER A 5 -0.33 40.93 -56.35
C SER A 5 -1.49 41.06 -55.37
N ARG A 6 -2.37 42.06 -55.55
CA ARG A 6 -3.56 42.27 -54.71
C ARG A 6 -4.62 41.18 -54.91
N ALA A 7 -4.83 40.77 -56.16
CA ALA A 7 -5.75 39.68 -56.49
C ALA A 7 -5.25 38.32 -55.96
N ALA A 8 -3.95 38.05 -56.08
CA ALA A 8 -3.32 36.84 -55.55
C ALA A 8 -3.41 36.77 -53.99
N GLY A 9 -3.14 37.87 -53.30
CA GLY A 9 -3.28 37.92 -51.82
C GLY A 9 -4.73 37.72 -51.34
N THR A 10 -5.71 38.25 -52.08
CA THR A 10 -7.13 38.07 -51.73
C THR A 10 -7.59 36.62 -51.92
N SER A 11 -7.15 35.96 -52.99
CA SER A 11 -7.43 34.54 -53.24
C SER A 11 -6.82 33.63 -52.16
N ALA A 12 -5.55 33.87 -51.80
CA ALA A 12 -4.87 33.13 -50.73
C ALA A 12 -5.57 33.31 -49.37
N ALA A 13 -5.95 34.54 -49.04
CA ALA A 13 -6.71 34.85 -47.83
C ALA A 13 -8.08 34.14 -47.80
N ALA A 14 -8.82 34.14 -48.92
CA ALA A 14 -10.11 33.46 -49.01
C ALA A 14 -9.98 31.94 -48.84
N ALA A 15 -9.02 31.32 -49.53
CA ALA A 15 -8.76 29.88 -49.42
C ALA A 15 -8.36 29.46 -48.00
N ALA A 16 -7.52 30.24 -47.31
CA ALA A 16 -7.05 29.91 -45.96
C ALA A 16 -8.13 29.98 -44.86
N ARG A 17 -9.33 30.48 -45.18
CA ARG A 17 -10.50 30.48 -44.29
C ARG A 17 -11.40 29.27 -44.49
N ASN A 18 -11.15 28.47 -45.54
CA ASN A 18 -11.91 27.27 -45.81
C ASN A 18 -11.29 26.05 -45.12
N THR A 19 -12.11 25.08 -44.74
CA THR A 19 -11.66 23.85 -44.04
C THR A 19 -12.00 22.57 -44.80
N ASP A 20 -12.85 22.64 -45.82
CA ASP A 20 -13.29 21.47 -46.59
C ASP A 20 -12.48 21.21 -47.87
N SER A 21 -11.69 22.19 -48.31
CA SER A 21 -10.89 22.14 -49.53
C SER A 21 -9.86 23.28 -49.55
N GLY A 22 -8.77 23.09 -50.30
CA GLY A 22 -7.69 24.07 -50.43
C GLY A 22 -7.14 24.17 -51.87
N PRO A 23 -6.41 25.24 -52.20
CA PRO A 23 -5.84 25.43 -53.53
C PRO A 23 -4.66 24.48 -53.78
N SER A 24 -4.40 24.13 -55.04
CA SER A 24 -3.28 23.27 -55.42
C SER A 24 -1.89 23.91 -55.22
N ALA A 25 -1.84 25.24 -55.10
CA ALA A 25 -0.64 26.00 -54.75
C ALA A 25 -1.02 27.16 -53.83
N LEU A 26 -0.19 27.43 -52.81
CA LEU A 26 -0.40 28.54 -51.89
C LEU A 26 0.17 29.84 -52.49
N GLY A 27 -0.61 30.92 -52.39
CA GLY A 27 -0.14 32.27 -52.72
C GLY A 27 0.64 32.90 -51.55
N PRO A 28 1.27 34.07 -51.74
CA PRO A 28 2.00 34.75 -50.67
C PRO A 28 1.07 35.09 -49.49
N PRO A 29 1.55 34.98 -48.24
CA PRO A 29 0.73 35.23 -47.06
C PRO A 29 0.24 36.68 -47.05
N ALA A 30 -1.06 36.85 -46.87
CA ALA A 30 -1.74 38.14 -46.84
C ALA A 30 -2.29 38.50 -45.45
N ASP A 31 -2.47 37.51 -44.58
CA ASP A 31 -2.98 37.63 -43.20
C ASP A 31 -2.57 36.42 -42.35
N ALA A 32 -2.97 36.38 -41.07
CA ALA A 32 -2.62 35.30 -40.15
C ALA A 32 -3.17 33.92 -40.57
N HIS A 33 -4.32 33.87 -41.25
CA HIS A 33 -4.89 32.61 -41.74
C HIS A 33 -4.04 32.03 -42.87
N SER A 34 -3.71 32.86 -43.87
CA SER A 34 -2.85 32.47 -44.99
C SER A 34 -1.40 32.22 -44.55
N ALA A 35 -0.89 32.92 -43.54
CA ALA A 35 0.40 32.62 -42.90
C ALA A 35 0.39 31.25 -42.20
N LYS A 36 -0.62 30.96 -41.37
CA LYS A 36 -0.78 29.63 -40.74
C LYS A 36 -0.82 28.52 -41.80
N ALA A 37 -1.56 28.71 -42.89
CA ALA A 37 -1.65 27.74 -43.97
C ALA A 37 -0.29 27.51 -44.68
N GLY A 38 0.44 28.59 -44.97
CA GLY A 38 1.81 28.54 -45.50
C GLY A 38 2.78 27.81 -44.58
N GLU A 39 2.87 28.24 -43.32
CA GLU A 39 3.76 27.61 -42.34
C GLU A 39 3.43 26.15 -42.07
N THR A 40 2.14 25.79 -42.08
CA THR A 40 1.72 24.38 -41.95
C THR A 40 2.15 23.57 -43.18
N HIS A 41 2.04 24.14 -44.38
CA HIS A 41 2.51 23.51 -45.61
C HIS A 41 4.02 23.31 -45.58
N ASP A 42 4.79 24.34 -45.23
CA ASP A 42 6.25 24.28 -45.19
C ASP A 42 6.74 23.23 -44.18
N MET A 43 6.15 23.21 -42.98
CA MET A 43 6.46 22.22 -41.94
C MET A 43 6.11 20.79 -42.41
N ALA A 44 4.96 20.61 -43.06
CA ALA A 44 4.57 19.30 -43.56
C ALA A 44 5.45 18.85 -44.74
N ALA A 45 5.83 19.77 -45.63
CA ALA A 45 6.68 19.52 -46.79
C ALA A 45 8.14 19.21 -46.38
N ALA A 46 8.59 19.72 -45.24
CA ALA A 46 9.89 19.39 -44.65
C ALA A 46 10.00 17.91 -44.20
N MET A 47 8.88 17.18 -44.12
CA MET A 47 8.83 15.73 -43.88
C MET A 47 8.26 14.97 -45.10
N PRO A 48 9.03 14.85 -46.19
CA PRO A 48 8.55 14.23 -47.43
C PRO A 48 8.26 12.73 -47.31
N TYR A 49 8.87 12.05 -46.32
CA TYR A 49 8.65 10.64 -45.99
C TYR A 49 9.02 10.39 -44.52
N ASN A 50 8.71 9.20 -43.98
CA ASN A 50 9.19 8.77 -42.66
C ASN A 50 10.59 8.14 -42.79
N PRO A 51 11.68 8.84 -42.40
CA PRO A 51 13.04 8.28 -42.51
C PRO A 51 13.29 7.14 -41.52
N GLY A 52 12.53 7.04 -40.43
CA GLY A 52 12.63 5.96 -39.45
C GLY A 52 12.03 4.64 -39.91
N LYS A 53 11.30 4.60 -41.03
CA LYS A 53 10.51 3.43 -41.43
C LYS A 53 11.34 2.15 -41.59
N ALA A 54 12.56 2.26 -42.10
CA ALA A 54 13.44 1.11 -42.26
C ALA A 54 13.92 0.53 -40.91
N ALA A 55 14.03 1.37 -39.87
CA ALA A 55 14.46 0.97 -38.54
C ALA A 55 13.36 0.26 -37.74
N GLU A 56 12.12 0.15 -38.24
CA GLU A 56 11.09 -0.67 -37.58
C GLU A 56 11.33 -2.18 -37.77
N HIS A 57 12.24 -2.57 -38.67
CA HIS A 57 12.48 -3.96 -39.03
C HIS A 57 13.80 -4.48 -38.47
N GLY A 58 13.77 -5.72 -37.95
CA GLY A 58 14.94 -6.42 -37.44
C GLY A 58 15.14 -6.26 -35.94
N PHE A 59 15.58 -7.35 -35.30
CA PHE A 59 15.73 -7.43 -33.84
C PHE A 59 16.61 -6.32 -33.25
N GLN A 60 17.74 -6.00 -33.91
CA GLN A 60 18.68 -4.97 -33.44
C GLN A 60 18.06 -3.58 -33.34
N ASN A 61 17.13 -3.25 -34.23
CA ASN A 61 16.45 -1.96 -34.16
C ASN A 61 15.33 -1.95 -33.11
N GLY A 62 14.77 -3.11 -32.76
CA GLY A 62 13.81 -3.25 -31.66
C GLY A 62 14.44 -3.06 -30.27
N VAL A 63 15.71 -3.41 -30.11
CA VAL A 63 16.48 -3.19 -28.87
C VAL A 63 17.18 -1.82 -28.83
N ASN A 64 17.28 -1.13 -29.97
CA ASN A 64 17.85 0.20 -30.07
C ASN A 64 17.00 1.10 -30.98
N PRO A 65 15.75 1.43 -30.60
CA PRO A 65 14.89 2.27 -31.42
C PRO A 65 15.48 3.68 -31.60
N PRO A 66 15.44 4.26 -32.82
CA PRO A 66 15.89 5.63 -33.04
C PRO A 66 14.93 6.66 -32.42
N ALA A 67 15.42 7.87 -32.20
CA ALA A 67 14.55 9.00 -31.87
C ALA A 67 13.67 9.37 -33.07
N GLY A 68 12.43 9.81 -32.79
CA GLY A 68 11.51 10.25 -33.83
C GLY A 68 12.00 11.53 -34.51
N THR A 69 11.78 11.64 -35.83
CA THR A 69 12.12 12.86 -36.57
C THR A 69 11.11 13.96 -36.28
N THR A 70 11.60 15.17 -36.02
CA THR A 70 10.78 16.36 -35.79
C THR A 70 11.23 17.52 -36.66
N VAL A 71 10.32 18.46 -36.90
CA VAL A 71 10.59 19.75 -37.55
C VAL A 71 10.13 20.84 -36.61
N GLU A 72 11.04 21.77 -36.31
CA GLU A 72 10.71 22.93 -35.49
C GLU A 72 9.71 23.83 -36.23
N ALA A 73 8.63 24.19 -35.55
CA ALA A 73 7.63 25.07 -36.14
C ALA A 73 8.18 26.50 -36.25
N PRO A 74 8.05 27.17 -37.41
CA PRO A 74 8.56 28.53 -37.61
C PRO A 74 7.83 29.56 -36.74
N SER A 75 6.62 29.24 -36.27
CA SER A 75 5.87 30.00 -35.29
C SER A 75 4.88 29.11 -34.54
N ARG A 76 4.11 29.70 -33.63
CA ARG A 76 3.04 29.01 -32.88
C ARG A 76 1.82 28.66 -33.75
N LEU A 77 1.65 29.34 -34.88
CA LEU A 77 0.46 29.29 -35.73
C LEU A 77 0.15 27.88 -36.28
N PRO A 78 1.09 27.13 -36.90
CA PRO A 78 0.82 25.82 -37.48
C PRO A 78 0.40 24.75 -36.45
N LEU A 79 0.82 24.90 -35.19
CA LEU A 79 0.53 23.96 -34.11
C LEU A 79 -0.79 24.26 -33.37
N GLY A 80 -1.36 25.47 -33.52
CA GLY A 80 -2.59 25.87 -32.85
C GLY A 80 -3.84 25.18 -33.41
N SER A 81 -4.85 24.96 -32.59
CA SER A 81 -6.14 24.39 -33.05
C SER A 81 -6.88 25.38 -33.96
N THR A 82 -6.87 26.66 -33.58
CA THR A 82 -7.55 27.77 -34.27
C THR A 82 -6.79 29.07 -34.00
N LEU A 83 -6.92 30.08 -34.85
CA LEU A 83 -6.37 31.42 -34.58
C LEU A 83 -7.15 32.15 -33.47
N SER A 84 -8.40 31.76 -33.24
CA SER A 84 -9.23 32.34 -32.18
C SER A 84 -8.80 31.94 -30.77
N GLU A 85 -7.79 31.06 -30.62
CA GLU A 85 -7.21 30.71 -29.31
C GLU A 85 -6.57 31.92 -28.61
N ALA A 86 -6.27 32.99 -29.35
CA ALA A 86 -5.80 34.27 -28.81
C ALA A 86 -6.91 35.14 -28.19
N ASN A 87 -8.19 34.82 -28.40
CA ASN A 87 -9.30 35.58 -27.82
C ASN A 87 -9.50 35.14 -26.36
N SER A 88 -9.10 35.99 -25.41
CA SER A 88 -9.17 35.68 -23.98
C SER A 88 -10.39 36.27 -23.29
N THR A 89 -10.87 35.54 -22.29
CA THR A 89 -11.84 35.99 -21.28
C THR A 89 -11.41 35.39 -19.94
N GLU A 90 -11.99 35.83 -18.83
CA GLU A 90 -11.76 35.17 -17.53
C GLU A 90 -12.12 33.67 -17.56
N LYS A 91 -13.12 33.27 -18.37
CA LYS A 91 -13.56 31.87 -18.47
C LYS A 91 -12.70 31.02 -19.40
N THR A 92 -12.28 31.57 -20.54
CA THR A 92 -11.50 30.85 -21.56
C THR A 92 -10.00 30.93 -21.34
N GLY A 93 -9.53 31.82 -20.46
CA GLY A 93 -8.11 32.00 -20.15
C GLY A 93 -7.30 32.57 -21.31
N THR A 94 -6.00 32.34 -21.27
CA THR A 94 -5.03 32.73 -22.30
C THR A 94 -4.65 31.56 -23.20
N VAL A 95 -3.77 31.79 -24.17
CA VAL A 95 -3.21 30.73 -25.02
C VAL A 95 -2.47 29.67 -24.20
N ALA A 96 -2.58 28.40 -24.61
CA ALA A 96 -1.85 27.31 -23.98
C ALA A 96 -0.33 27.50 -24.15
N PRO A 97 0.46 27.43 -23.06
CA PRO A 97 1.92 27.45 -23.14
C PRO A 97 2.44 26.20 -23.88
N GLU A 98 3.52 26.34 -24.66
CA GLU A 98 4.08 25.23 -25.41
C GLU A 98 4.78 24.24 -24.48
N GLY A 99 4.56 22.94 -24.70
CA GLY A 99 5.15 21.86 -23.90
C GLY A 99 4.55 21.68 -22.51
N VAL A 100 3.65 22.56 -22.06
CA VAL A 100 3.06 22.49 -20.71
C VAL A 100 1.77 21.68 -20.73
N ASN A 101 1.67 20.70 -19.84
CA ASN A 101 0.43 20.02 -19.50
C ASN A 101 0.00 20.44 -18.09
N ALA A 102 -1.14 21.13 -17.95
CA ALA A 102 -1.58 21.65 -16.66
C ALA A 102 -2.17 20.58 -15.72
N THR A 103 -2.54 19.40 -16.23
CA THR A 103 -3.13 18.34 -15.40
C THR A 103 -2.11 17.64 -14.50
N ILE A 104 -0.82 17.81 -14.77
CA ILE A 104 0.29 17.26 -13.97
C ILE A 104 0.88 18.25 -12.95
N ALA A 105 0.26 19.42 -12.78
CA ALA A 105 0.72 20.34 -11.73
C ALA A 105 0.45 19.75 -10.32
N PRO A 106 1.16 20.21 -9.28
CA PRO A 106 0.97 19.76 -7.91
C PRO A 106 -0.49 19.86 -7.45
N LEU A 107 -0.84 19.09 -6.41
CA LEU A 107 -2.19 19.05 -5.83
C LEU A 107 -2.76 20.43 -5.48
N ASP A 108 -1.91 21.44 -5.27
CA ASP A 108 -2.31 22.83 -5.04
C ASP A 108 -3.30 23.35 -6.08
N ARG A 109 -3.21 22.91 -7.35
CA ARG A 109 -4.14 23.36 -8.42
C ARG A 109 -5.59 22.94 -8.19
N VAL A 110 -5.84 21.92 -7.37
CA VAL A 110 -7.18 21.35 -7.09
C VAL A 110 -7.59 21.49 -5.63
N ARG A 111 -6.76 22.12 -4.78
CA ARG A 111 -7.13 22.40 -3.38
C ARG A 111 -8.15 23.52 -3.33
N VAL A 112 -9.12 23.37 -2.44
CA VAL A 112 -10.18 24.36 -2.19
C VAL A 112 -10.22 24.67 -0.70
N ASP A 113 -9.99 25.94 -0.34
CA ASP A 113 -10.25 26.49 1.00
C ASP A 113 -11.47 27.41 0.91
N SER A 114 -12.50 27.10 1.70
CA SER A 114 -13.78 27.83 1.68
C SER A 114 -13.83 29.01 2.66
N THR A 115 -12.74 29.31 3.36
CA THR A 115 -12.70 30.38 4.36
C THR A 115 -13.03 31.74 3.72
N GLY A 116 -14.06 32.42 4.26
CA GLY A 116 -14.51 33.73 3.79
C GLY A 116 -15.33 33.70 2.48
N GLN A 117 -15.71 32.52 1.97
CA GLN A 117 -16.51 32.38 0.76
C GLN A 117 -18.00 32.17 1.06
N VAL A 118 -18.88 32.52 0.11
CA VAL A 118 -20.31 32.21 0.17
C VAL A 118 -20.59 30.80 -0.33
N LEU A 119 -21.63 30.15 0.18
CA LEU A 119 -22.08 28.85 -0.32
C LEU A 119 -22.65 29.00 -1.74
N THR A 120 -22.24 28.13 -2.67
CA THR A 120 -22.72 28.11 -4.05
C THR A 120 -23.19 26.72 -4.48
N THR A 121 -23.95 26.66 -5.57
CA THR A 121 -24.11 25.44 -6.38
C THR A 121 -22.79 25.05 -7.06
N ASN A 122 -22.73 23.87 -7.66
CA ASN A 122 -21.58 23.42 -8.46
C ASN A 122 -21.40 24.26 -9.75
N GLN A 123 -22.42 25.01 -10.15
CA GLN A 123 -22.36 25.99 -11.25
C GLN A 123 -21.94 27.40 -10.78
N GLY A 124 -21.61 27.57 -9.49
CA GLY A 124 -21.18 28.85 -8.93
C GLY A 124 -22.31 29.83 -8.61
N VAL A 125 -23.56 29.38 -8.54
CA VAL A 125 -24.70 30.24 -8.17
C VAL A 125 -24.77 30.37 -6.64
N PRO A 126 -24.69 31.58 -6.06
CA PRO A 126 -24.81 31.75 -4.60
C PRO A 126 -26.15 31.26 -4.06
N ILE A 127 -26.12 30.52 -2.96
CA ILE A 127 -27.31 29.94 -2.31
C ILE A 127 -27.77 30.85 -1.17
N ALA A 128 -29.00 31.34 -1.26
CA ALA A 128 -29.59 32.19 -0.23
C ALA A 128 -30.12 31.41 0.99
N ASP A 129 -30.75 30.25 0.78
CA ASP A 129 -31.28 29.36 1.82
C ASP A 129 -30.91 27.90 1.52
N ASN A 130 -30.17 27.27 2.44
CA ASN A 130 -29.75 25.86 2.39
C ASN A 130 -30.45 25.00 3.45
N GLN A 131 -31.51 25.54 4.08
CA GLN A 131 -32.28 24.90 5.15
C GLN A 131 -33.60 24.32 4.63
N ASN A 132 -34.12 24.86 3.51
CA ASN A 132 -35.45 24.52 3.00
C ASN A 132 -35.42 24.17 1.51
N SER A 133 -36.28 23.23 1.13
CA SER A 133 -36.70 23.06 -0.27
C SER A 133 -37.66 24.18 -0.68
N LEU A 134 -37.65 24.54 -1.97
CA LEU A 134 -38.69 25.36 -2.56
C LEU A 134 -40.02 24.60 -2.56
N LYS A 135 -41.05 25.21 -1.96
CA LYS A 135 -42.39 24.62 -1.79
C LYS A 135 -43.49 25.57 -2.24
N TYR A 136 -44.65 25.02 -2.60
CA TYR A 136 -45.87 25.82 -2.81
C TYR A 136 -46.51 26.25 -1.48
N GLY A 137 -45.92 27.27 -0.83
CA GLY A 137 -46.29 27.71 0.51
C GLY A 137 -45.57 26.93 1.63
N GLU A 138 -45.54 27.47 2.84
CA GLU A 138 -44.72 26.95 3.95
C GLU A 138 -44.97 25.48 4.29
N ARG A 139 -46.22 25.01 4.13
CA ARG A 139 -46.67 23.62 4.36
C ARG A 139 -47.11 22.90 3.08
N GLY A 140 -46.77 23.42 1.90
CA GLY A 140 -47.09 22.81 0.62
C GLY A 140 -46.06 21.77 0.14
N PRO A 141 -46.32 21.11 -1.00
CA PRO A 141 -45.38 20.16 -1.60
C PRO A 141 -44.11 20.87 -2.11
N ALA A 142 -42.99 20.15 -2.13
CA ALA A 142 -41.75 20.59 -2.77
C ALA A 142 -41.92 20.65 -4.30
N LEU A 143 -41.29 21.63 -4.94
CA LEU A 143 -41.39 21.88 -6.38
C LEU A 143 -40.20 21.30 -7.13
N LEU A 144 -40.44 20.67 -8.28
CA LEU A 144 -39.39 20.05 -9.10
C LEU A 144 -38.42 21.08 -9.71
N GLU A 145 -38.85 22.33 -9.85
CA GLU A 145 -38.01 23.42 -10.35
C GLU A 145 -36.89 23.82 -9.37
N ASP A 146 -36.88 23.28 -8.15
CA ASP A 146 -35.80 23.44 -7.17
C ASP A 146 -34.51 22.75 -7.64
N PHE A 147 -33.72 23.47 -8.44
CA PHE A 147 -32.47 22.98 -8.98
C PHE A 147 -31.36 22.88 -7.92
N ILE A 148 -31.43 23.67 -6.84
CA ILE A 148 -30.45 23.63 -5.74
C ILE A 148 -30.61 22.32 -4.97
N LEU A 149 -31.84 21.98 -4.58
CA LEU A 149 -32.14 20.71 -3.93
C LEU A 149 -31.71 19.53 -4.80
N ARG A 150 -32.14 19.53 -6.07
CA ARG A 150 -31.84 18.42 -6.99
C ARG A 150 -30.35 18.24 -7.19
N GLU A 151 -29.60 19.31 -7.47
CA GLU A 151 -28.15 19.20 -7.66
C GLU A 151 -27.43 18.64 -6.42
N LYS A 152 -27.78 19.14 -5.23
CA LYS A 152 -27.19 18.68 -3.95
C LYS A 152 -27.48 17.20 -3.69
N ILE A 153 -28.73 16.77 -3.85
CA ILE A 153 -29.13 15.38 -3.64
C ILE A 153 -28.53 14.47 -4.72
N THR A 154 -28.53 14.87 -5.99
CA THR A 154 -27.91 14.10 -7.07
C THR A 154 -26.42 13.89 -6.83
N HIS A 155 -25.68 14.89 -6.36
CA HIS A 155 -24.27 14.68 -6.00
C HIS A 155 -24.13 13.65 -4.85
N PHE A 156 -24.92 13.78 -3.79
CA PHE A 156 -24.93 12.85 -2.67
C PHE A 156 -25.21 11.40 -3.10
N ASP A 157 -26.24 11.20 -3.94
CA ASP A 157 -26.65 9.88 -4.45
C ASP A 157 -25.57 9.18 -5.28
N HIS A 158 -24.60 9.93 -5.80
CA HIS A 158 -23.51 9.44 -6.65
C HIS A 158 -22.12 9.57 -5.99
N GLU A 159 -22.03 9.71 -4.66
CA GLU A 159 -20.74 9.80 -3.95
C GLU A 159 -19.92 8.50 -3.96
N ARG A 160 -20.58 7.33 -4.00
CA ARG A 160 -19.90 6.04 -3.88
C ARG A 160 -19.43 5.52 -5.25
N ILE A 161 -18.15 5.18 -5.33
CA ILE A 161 -17.56 4.42 -6.44
C ILE A 161 -17.35 2.95 -6.03
N PRO A 162 -17.17 2.01 -6.97
CA PRO A 162 -16.75 0.65 -6.62
C PRO A 162 -15.48 0.66 -5.77
N GLU A 163 -15.41 -0.19 -4.75
CA GLU A 163 -14.14 -0.41 -4.05
C GLU A 163 -13.18 -1.23 -4.92
N ARG A 164 -11.94 -1.36 -4.44
CA ARG A 164 -10.99 -2.32 -5.02
C ARG A 164 -11.50 -3.74 -4.77
N ILE A 165 -11.37 -4.64 -5.75
CA ILE A 165 -11.81 -6.05 -5.65
C ILE A 165 -11.16 -6.76 -4.46
N VAL A 166 -9.86 -6.53 -4.29
CA VAL A 166 -9.05 -6.91 -3.14
C VAL A 166 -8.35 -5.67 -2.60
N HIS A 167 -7.91 -5.70 -1.35
CA HIS A 167 -7.28 -4.55 -0.71
C HIS A 167 -8.19 -3.32 -0.61
N ALA A 168 -9.50 -3.53 -0.47
CA ALA A 168 -10.51 -2.48 -0.35
C ALA A 168 -10.27 -1.63 0.90
N ARG A 169 -10.07 -2.29 2.05
CA ARG A 169 -9.72 -1.63 3.32
C ARG A 169 -8.25 -1.21 3.32
N GLY A 170 -7.99 0.09 3.35
CA GLY A 170 -6.63 0.63 3.41
C GLY A 170 -6.55 2.08 3.85
N SER A 171 -5.33 2.55 4.04
CA SER A 171 -4.97 3.87 4.54
C SER A 171 -3.72 4.36 3.83
N GLY A 172 -3.71 5.63 3.42
CA GLY A 172 -2.62 6.20 2.63
C GLY A 172 -1.98 7.43 3.26
N ALA A 173 -0.72 7.67 2.93
CA ALA A 173 0.07 8.80 3.39
C ALA A 173 1.09 9.24 2.32
N HIS A 174 1.39 10.53 2.33
CA HIS A 174 2.45 11.13 1.51
C HIS A 174 3.80 11.05 2.22
N GLY A 175 4.85 11.10 1.43
CA GLY A 175 6.22 11.11 1.92
C GLY A 175 7.23 11.36 0.83
N PHE A 176 8.46 10.95 1.10
CA PHE A 176 9.53 10.94 0.11
C PHE A 176 10.43 9.72 0.27
N PHE A 177 11.08 9.33 -0.82
CA PHE A 177 12.20 8.40 -0.86
C PHE A 177 13.50 9.17 -1.10
N GLU A 178 14.55 8.80 -0.39
CA GLU A 178 15.90 9.33 -0.51
C GLU A 178 16.88 8.19 -0.81
N CYS A 179 17.59 8.27 -1.94
CA CYS A 179 18.60 7.29 -2.32
C CYS A 179 19.90 7.51 -1.54
N TYR A 180 20.53 6.45 -1.02
CA TYR A 180 21.79 6.57 -0.28
C TYR A 180 23.00 6.74 -1.20
N GLU A 181 23.09 5.88 -2.22
CA GLU A 181 24.20 5.84 -3.16
C GLU A 181 23.66 5.57 -4.58
N PRO A 182 24.31 6.10 -5.64
CA PRO A 182 23.95 5.75 -7.01
C PRO A 182 24.03 4.24 -7.22
N LEU A 183 23.06 3.68 -7.95
CA LEU A 183 23.07 2.27 -8.39
C LEU A 183 23.24 2.15 -9.91
N THR A 184 23.94 3.12 -10.52
CA THR A 184 24.09 3.25 -11.98
C THR A 184 24.77 2.05 -12.64
N GLU A 185 25.52 1.26 -11.87
CA GLU A 185 26.12 0.00 -12.31
C GLU A 185 25.08 -1.11 -12.52
N LEU A 186 23.96 -1.06 -11.79
CA LEU A 186 22.87 -2.05 -11.85
C LEU A 186 21.67 -1.56 -12.65
N THR A 187 21.31 -0.28 -12.50
CA THR A 187 20.07 0.27 -13.04
C THR A 187 20.21 1.74 -13.44
N ARG A 188 19.56 2.13 -14.53
CA ARG A 188 19.39 3.55 -14.91
C ARG A 188 18.14 4.21 -14.31
N ALA A 189 17.42 3.53 -13.42
CA ALA A 189 16.15 4.00 -12.89
C ALA A 189 16.26 5.33 -12.15
N ALA A 190 15.37 6.25 -12.49
CA ALA A 190 15.35 7.62 -12.02
C ALA A 190 15.58 7.80 -10.50
N PRO A 191 14.92 7.05 -9.59
CA PRO A 191 15.11 7.23 -8.14
C PRO A 191 16.52 6.89 -7.64
N PHE A 192 17.32 6.14 -8.41
CA PHE A 192 18.60 5.56 -7.97
C PHE A 192 19.83 6.14 -8.67
N LYS A 193 19.66 7.26 -9.40
CA LYS A 193 20.72 7.86 -10.21
C LYS A 193 21.81 8.55 -9.40
N GLU A 194 21.46 9.14 -8.26
CA GLU A 194 22.32 10.03 -7.49
C GLU A 194 22.10 9.86 -5.98
N ALA A 195 23.17 9.96 -5.20
CA ALA A 195 23.08 10.00 -3.73
C ALA A 195 22.28 11.22 -3.27
N GLY A 196 21.43 11.04 -2.28
CA GLY A 196 20.56 12.08 -1.73
C GLY A 196 19.41 12.51 -2.65
N LYS A 197 19.21 11.86 -3.82
CA LYS A 197 18.08 12.19 -4.69
C LYS A 197 16.76 11.92 -3.96
N VAL A 198 15.96 12.97 -3.83
CA VAL A 198 14.63 12.93 -3.20
C VAL A 198 13.56 12.71 -4.26
N THR A 199 12.77 11.65 -4.11
CA THR A 199 11.64 11.32 -4.98
C THR A 199 10.36 11.35 -4.15
N PRO A 200 9.36 12.20 -4.46
CA PRO A 200 8.09 12.17 -3.76
C PRO A 200 7.41 10.81 -3.87
N VAL A 201 6.72 10.38 -2.80
CA VAL A 201 5.97 9.12 -2.80
C VAL A 201 4.58 9.28 -2.21
N PHE A 202 3.66 8.43 -2.66
CA PHE A 202 2.42 8.13 -1.95
C PHE A 202 2.36 6.64 -1.64
N VAL A 203 2.10 6.31 -0.39
CA VAL A 203 1.99 4.92 0.09
C VAL A 203 0.56 4.63 0.46
N ARG A 204 0.09 3.43 0.13
CA ARG A 204 -1.16 2.88 0.65
C ARG A 204 -0.93 1.50 1.25
N PHE A 205 -1.23 1.40 2.54
CA PHE A 205 -1.32 0.14 3.26
C PHE A 205 -2.75 -0.41 3.19
N SER A 206 -2.91 -1.72 3.28
CA SER A 206 -4.23 -2.35 3.20
C SER A 206 -4.25 -3.75 3.81
N THR A 207 -5.42 -4.25 4.19
CA THR A 207 -5.67 -5.69 4.28
C THR A 207 -5.91 -6.25 2.86
N VAL A 208 -6.38 -7.50 2.68
CA VAL A 208 -6.68 -8.07 1.35
C VAL A 208 -8.16 -8.41 1.22
N GLN A 209 -8.67 -9.22 2.14
CA GLN A 209 -9.94 -9.92 2.00
C GLN A 209 -11.13 -9.01 2.29
N GLY A 210 -11.03 -8.20 3.35
CA GLY A 210 -12.12 -7.37 3.83
C GLY A 210 -12.56 -6.28 2.84
N GLU A 211 -13.87 -6.01 2.81
CA GLU A 211 -14.45 -4.86 2.11
C GLU A 211 -14.05 -3.53 2.77
N ARG A 212 -14.31 -2.36 2.14
CA ARG A 212 -13.75 -1.08 2.62
C ARG A 212 -14.08 -0.70 4.07
N GLY A 213 -15.22 -1.19 4.57
CA GLY A 213 -15.72 -0.97 5.93
C GLY A 213 -15.30 -2.04 6.93
N SER A 214 -14.42 -2.98 6.55
CA SER A 214 -13.91 -3.99 7.46
C SER A 214 -12.96 -3.39 8.51
N LYS A 215 -12.39 -4.29 9.34
CA LYS A 215 -11.46 -3.97 10.43
C LYS A 215 -9.98 -4.04 10.02
N ASP A 216 -9.14 -3.25 10.67
CA ASP A 216 -7.70 -3.14 10.39
C ASP A 216 -6.85 -4.30 10.94
N THR A 217 -7.25 -4.89 12.06
CA THR A 217 -6.48 -5.91 12.82
C THR A 217 -6.90 -7.35 12.50
N ALA A 218 -7.52 -7.60 11.35
CA ALA A 218 -7.80 -8.96 10.89
C ALA A 218 -6.50 -9.77 10.72
N ARG A 219 -6.54 -11.09 10.92
CA ARG A 219 -5.46 -11.97 10.46
C ARG A 219 -5.53 -12.03 8.94
N ASP A 220 -4.61 -11.36 8.28
CA ASP A 220 -4.61 -11.19 6.85
C ASP A 220 -3.21 -10.83 6.36
N VAL A 221 -2.97 -10.96 5.07
CA VAL A 221 -1.84 -10.29 4.43
C VAL A 221 -2.07 -8.78 4.49
N ARG A 222 -1.00 -7.99 4.55
CA ARG A 222 -1.08 -6.55 4.34
C ARG A 222 -0.50 -6.16 2.99
N GLY A 223 -1.25 -5.43 2.19
CA GLY A 223 -0.72 -4.77 1.00
C GLY A 223 0.15 -3.57 1.39
N PHE A 224 1.28 -3.41 0.70
CA PHE A 224 2.22 -2.31 0.87
C PHE A 224 2.57 -1.77 -0.53
N ALA A 225 1.75 -0.83 -1.01
CA ALA A 225 1.90 -0.23 -2.33
C ALA A 225 2.53 1.15 -2.25
N VAL A 226 3.62 1.38 -2.99
CA VAL A 226 4.37 2.64 -3.04
C VAL A 226 4.36 3.17 -4.47
N LYS A 227 3.90 4.41 -4.66
CA LYS A 227 3.98 5.15 -5.94
C LYS A 227 5.11 6.16 -5.81
N PHE A 228 6.10 6.06 -6.68
CA PHE A 228 7.19 7.01 -6.82
C PHE A 228 6.86 7.97 -7.96
N TYR A 229 6.80 9.27 -7.65
CA TYR A 229 6.62 10.31 -8.66
C TYR A 229 7.99 10.74 -9.18
N THR A 230 8.50 10.05 -10.20
CA THR A 230 9.85 10.29 -10.73
C THR A 230 9.86 11.32 -11.87
N ASP A 231 11.03 11.85 -12.18
CA ASP A 231 11.31 12.70 -13.34
C ASP A 231 11.21 11.97 -14.69
N GLU A 232 11.08 10.63 -14.70
CA GLU A 232 10.91 9.79 -15.89
C GLU A 232 9.60 9.00 -15.89
N GLY A 233 8.61 9.47 -15.12
CA GLY A 233 7.28 8.86 -15.01
C GLY A 233 7.00 8.25 -13.63
N ASN A 234 5.77 7.78 -13.41
CA ASN A 234 5.42 7.12 -12.16
C ASN A 234 5.93 5.68 -12.15
N TRP A 235 6.58 5.27 -11.06
CA TRP A 235 6.90 3.86 -10.77
C TRP A 235 6.08 3.38 -9.59
N ASP A 236 5.39 2.24 -9.74
CA ASP A 236 4.64 1.62 -8.64
C ASP A 236 5.30 0.31 -8.18
N LEU A 237 5.76 0.28 -6.93
CA LEU A 237 6.18 -0.94 -6.26
C LEU A 237 5.01 -1.48 -5.43
N VAL A 238 4.27 -2.43 -6.00
CA VAL A 238 3.03 -2.98 -5.42
C VAL A 238 3.29 -4.29 -4.69
N GLY A 239 3.72 -4.18 -3.43
CA GLY A 239 4.13 -5.30 -2.59
C GLY A 239 3.11 -5.73 -1.53
N ASN A 240 3.53 -6.69 -0.71
CA ASN A 240 2.85 -7.17 0.49
C ASN A 240 3.81 -7.14 1.69
N ASN A 241 3.30 -7.32 2.91
CA ASN A 241 4.12 -7.48 4.11
C ASN A 241 4.75 -8.88 4.29
N MET A 242 4.55 -9.76 3.31
CA MET A 242 5.09 -11.11 3.27
C MET A 242 5.83 -11.32 1.93
N PRO A 243 6.96 -12.05 1.91
CA PRO A 243 7.85 -12.13 0.76
C PRO A 243 7.43 -13.13 -0.33
N VAL A 244 6.30 -13.81 -0.13
CA VAL A 244 5.73 -14.82 -1.04
C VAL A 244 4.24 -14.58 -1.26
N PHE A 245 3.66 -15.29 -2.22
CA PHE A 245 2.24 -15.32 -2.49
C PHE A 245 1.66 -16.74 -2.34
N PHE A 246 0.34 -16.86 -2.29
CA PHE A 246 -0.35 -18.16 -2.12
C PHE A 246 -0.29 -19.07 -3.35
N ILE A 247 -0.15 -18.49 -4.54
CA ILE A 247 -0.29 -19.19 -5.82
C ILE A 247 0.86 -18.81 -6.75
N GLN A 248 1.12 -19.68 -7.72
CA GLN A 248 2.23 -19.51 -8.65
C GLN A 248 1.84 -18.80 -9.93
N ASP A 249 0.58 -18.92 -10.37
CA ASP A 249 0.11 -18.43 -11.66
C ASP A 249 -1.13 -17.56 -11.48
N ALA A 250 -1.17 -16.41 -12.18
CA ALA A 250 -2.27 -15.45 -12.09
C ALA A 250 -3.63 -16.03 -12.51
N MET A 251 -3.66 -17.10 -13.32
CA MET A 251 -4.90 -17.79 -13.70
C MET A 251 -5.67 -18.32 -12.48
N LYS A 252 -4.99 -18.63 -11.37
CA LYS A 252 -5.61 -19.10 -10.11
C LYS A 252 -6.02 -17.96 -9.18
N PHE A 253 -5.73 -16.70 -9.53
CA PHE A 253 -6.01 -15.55 -8.65
C PHE A 253 -7.50 -15.38 -8.34
N PRO A 254 -8.44 -15.47 -9.31
CA PRO A 254 -9.87 -15.41 -8.99
C PRO A 254 -10.32 -16.56 -8.10
N ASP A 255 -9.80 -17.79 -8.30
CA ASP A 255 -10.16 -18.94 -7.48
C ASP A 255 -9.72 -18.76 -6.02
N LEU A 256 -8.47 -18.34 -5.79
CA LEU A 256 -7.96 -18.02 -4.45
C LEU A 256 -8.77 -16.91 -3.80
N VAL A 257 -9.03 -15.81 -4.53
CA VAL A 257 -9.76 -14.65 -4.00
C VAL A 257 -11.19 -15.02 -3.67
N HIS A 258 -11.88 -15.79 -4.52
CA HIS A 258 -13.22 -16.28 -4.24
C HIS A 258 -13.24 -17.23 -3.03
N ALA A 259 -12.23 -18.09 -2.90
CA ALA A 259 -12.13 -19.02 -1.78
C ALA A 259 -11.88 -18.32 -0.45
N VAL A 260 -11.09 -17.24 -0.41
CA VAL A 260 -10.82 -16.50 0.83
C VAL A 260 -11.87 -15.44 1.14
N LYS A 261 -12.58 -14.90 0.14
CA LYS A 261 -13.65 -13.90 0.33
C LYS A 261 -14.87 -14.52 1.04
N PRO A 262 -15.77 -13.67 1.58
CA PRO A 262 -17.01 -14.16 2.18
C PRO A 262 -17.78 -15.08 1.22
N GLU A 263 -18.29 -16.20 1.72
CA GLU A 263 -18.87 -17.24 0.88
C GLU A 263 -20.10 -16.73 0.14
N PRO A 264 -20.27 -17.05 -1.16
CA PRO A 264 -21.19 -16.31 -2.04
C PRO A 264 -22.66 -16.47 -1.69
N HIS A 265 -23.04 -17.51 -0.96
CA HIS A 265 -24.43 -17.79 -0.62
C HIS A 265 -24.94 -16.97 0.58
N HIS A 266 -24.04 -16.45 1.42
CA HIS A 266 -24.42 -15.64 2.60
C HIS A 266 -23.48 -14.47 2.91
N GLN A 267 -22.45 -14.22 2.08
CA GLN A 267 -21.47 -13.15 2.23
C GLN A 267 -20.82 -13.08 3.63
N MET A 268 -20.43 -14.25 4.16
CA MET A 268 -19.71 -14.35 5.44
C MET A 268 -18.60 -15.40 5.35
N PRO A 269 -17.58 -15.33 6.22
CA PRO A 269 -17.29 -14.25 7.17
C PRO A 269 -16.58 -13.05 6.51
N GLN A 270 -16.75 -11.86 7.09
CA GLN A 270 -16.03 -10.65 6.68
C GLN A 270 -14.65 -10.59 7.36
N ALA A 271 -13.61 -10.28 6.58
CA ALA A 271 -12.22 -10.11 7.03
C ALA A 271 -11.68 -11.30 7.85
N ALA A 272 -11.90 -12.54 7.37
CA ALA A 272 -11.40 -13.76 7.98
C ALA A 272 -11.30 -14.90 6.96
N SER A 273 -10.21 -15.67 7.01
CA SER A 273 -10.01 -16.91 6.26
C SER A 273 -10.56 -18.16 6.96
N ALA A 274 -11.04 -18.01 8.20
CA ALA A 274 -11.48 -19.11 9.06
C ALA A 274 -12.88 -19.64 8.69
N HIS A 275 -13.02 -20.18 7.49
CA HIS A 275 -14.24 -20.79 6.94
C HIS A 275 -13.91 -21.84 5.87
N ASP A 276 -14.91 -22.63 5.50
CA ASP A 276 -14.74 -23.85 4.72
C ASP A 276 -14.10 -23.66 3.34
N THR A 277 -14.57 -22.69 2.55
CA THR A 277 -14.10 -22.51 1.16
C THR A 277 -12.63 -22.14 1.05
N PHE A 278 -12.08 -21.34 1.96
CA PHE A 278 -10.65 -21.02 1.96
C PHE A 278 -9.82 -22.27 2.24
N TRP A 279 -10.15 -22.98 3.32
CA TRP A 279 -9.41 -24.15 3.76
C TRP A 279 -9.57 -25.33 2.81
N ASP A 280 -10.70 -25.47 2.11
CA ASP A 280 -10.85 -26.47 1.05
C ASP A 280 -9.91 -26.17 -0.13
N PHE A 281 -9.87 -24.91 -0.60
CA PHE A 281 -8.98 -24.51 -1.70
C PHE A 281 -7.50 -24.75 -1.34
N VAL A 282 -7.03 -24.21 -0.21
CA VAL A 282 -5.60 -24.30 0.12
C VAL A 282 -5.17 -25.73 0.51
N SER A 283 -6.08 -26.54 1.04
CA SER A 283 -5.80 -27.98 1.27
C SER A 283 -5.72 -28.81 -0.02
N LEU A 284 -6.22 -28.30 -1.15
CA LEU A 284 -6.07 -28.90 -2.49
C LEU A 284 -4.93 -28.28 -3.30
N MET A 285 -4.39 -27.15 -2.85
CA MET A 285 -3.38 -26.36 -3.54
C MET A 285 -2.13 -26.25 -2.66
N PRO A 286 -1.31 -27.32 -2.55
CA PRO A 286 -0.16 -27.35 -1.65
C PRO A 286 0.88 -26.25 -1.92
N GLU A 287 0.89 -25.63 -3.12
CA GLU A 287 1.69 -24.44 -3.41
C GLU A 287 1.44 -23.26 -2.44
N SER A 288 0.26 -23.22 -1.80
CA SER A 288 -0.10 -22.22 -0.79
C SER A 288 0.54 -22.45 0.58
N THR A 289 1.10 -23.64 0.87
CA THR A 289 1.54 -24.02 2.22
C THR A 289 2.62 -23.11 2.79
N HIS A 290 3.56 -22.63 1.97
CA HIS A 290 4.57 -21.68 2.44
C HIS A 290 3.93 -20.38 2.91
N MET A 291 3.00 -19.82 2.12
CA MET A 291 2.27 -18.61 2.49
C MET A 291 1.37 -18.81 3.72
N LEU A 292 0.80 -20.02 3.89
CA LEU A 292 0.03 -20.36 5.09
C LEU A 292 0.88 -20.26 6.37
N MET A 293 2.17 -20.64 6.32
CA MET A 293 3.05 -20.46 7.48
C MET A 293 3.20 -18.99 7.86
N TRP A 294 3.33 -18.10 6.88
CA TRP A 294 3.39 -16.66 7.12
C TRP A 294 2.07 -16.10 7.65
N VAL A 295 0.94 -16.44 7.06
CA VAL A 295 -0.37 -15.85 7.44
C VAL A 295 -0.88 -16.39 8.79
N MET A 296 -0.50 -17.60 9.18
CA MET A 296 -0.80 -18.15 10.49
C MET A 296 0.18 -17.66 11.57
N SER A 297 1.33 -17.10 11.20
CA SER A 297 2.22 -16.41 12.14
C SER A 297 1.70 -15.03 12.52
N ASP A 298 2.33 -14.41 13.51
CA ASP A 298 1.99 -13.05 13.95
C ASP A 298 2.31 -11.97 12.91
N ARG A 299 3.05 -12.30 11.84
CA ARG A 299 3.25 -11.42 10.67
C ARG A 299 1.92 -10.92 10.08
N ALA A 300 0.83 -11.68 10.25
CA ALA A 300 -0.50 -11.36 9.73
C ALA A 300 -1.35 -10.46 10.63
N ILE A 301 -0.86 -10.15 11.83
CA ILE A 301 -1.51 -9.27 12.81
C ILE A 301 -0.50 -8.22 13.30
N PRO A 302 0.09 -7.41 12.39
CA PRO A 302 1.06 -6.39 12.78
C PRO A 302 0.46 -5.43 13.80
N ARG A 303 1.29 -4.86 14.67
CA ARG A 303 0.88 -3.84 15.65
C ARG A 303 0.58 -2.49 15.00
N SER A 304 1.31 -2.19 13.95
CA SER A 304 1.21 -0.95 13.18
C SER A 304 1.70 -1.21 11.76
N TYR A 305 1.24 -0.41 10.80
CA TYR A 305 1.90 -0.38 9.49
C TYR A 305 3.37 0.04 9.61
N ALA A 306 3.73 0.86 10.61
CA ALA A 306 5.11 1.30 10.87
C ALA A 306 6.04 0.16 11.36
N THR A 307 5.47 -0.97 11.80
CA THR A 307 6.23 -2.08 12.41
C THR A 307 6.10 -3.38 11.63
N MET A 308 5.89 -3.30 10.31
CA MET A 308 5.89 -4.47 9.42
C MET A 308 6.86 -4.27 8.26
N GLN A 309 7.43 -5.38 7.78
CA GLN A 309 8.20 -5.39 6.54
C GLN A 309 7.28 -5.20 5.32
N GLY A 310 7.90 -4.93 4.17
CA GLY A 310 7.26 -4.97 2.86
C GLY A 310 8.14 -5.69 1.86
N PHE A 311 7.56 -6.29 0.83
CA PHE A 311 8.26 -7.08 -0.15
C PHE A 311 7.60 -6.94 -1.52
N GLY A 312 8.41 -6.82 -2.58
CA GLY A 312 7.91 -6.86 -3.96
C GLY A 312 7.38 -8.23 -4.38
N VAL A 313 7.70 -9.29 -3.62
CA VAL A 313 7.42 -10.72 -3.87
C VAL A 313 8.15 -11.27 -5.10
N HIS A 314 7.85 -10.71 -6.25
CA HIS A 314 8.36 -11.15 -7.54
C HIS A 314 9.84 -10.82 -7.73
N THR A 315 10.49 -11.62 -8.56
CA THR A 315 11.77 -11.23 -9.17
C THR A 315 11.49 -10.25 -10.31
N PHE A 316 12.17 -9.11 -10.30
CA PHE A 316 12.20 -8.12 -11.39
C PHE A 316 13.60 -8.11 -12.02
N ARG A 317 13.81 -7.26 -13.01
CA ARG A 317 15.13 -6.96 -13.59
C ARG A 317 15.52 -5.52 -13.34
N PHE A 318 16.77 -5.30 -12.96
CA PHE A 318 17.44 -4.02 -13.10
C PHE A 318 18.21 -4.00 -14.41
N VAL A 319 18.16 -2.86 -15.11
CA VAL A 319 18.80 -2.63 -16.40
C VAL A 319 19.64 -1.37 -16.35
N ASN A 320 20.95 -1.47 -16.53
CA ASN A 320 21.85 -0.33 -16.48
C ASN A 320 21.90 0.43 -17.83
N ALA A 321 22.70 1.51 -17.89
CA ALA A 321 22.82 2.33 -19.09
C ALA A 321 23.48 1.61 -20.28
N ALA A 322 24.23 0.53 -20.03
CA ALA A 322 24.82 -0.31 -21.07
C ALA A 322 23.85 -1.40 -21.59
N GLY A 323 22.63 -1.48 -21.03
CA GLY A 323 21.64 -2.51 -21.37
C GLY A 323 21.91 -3.86 -20.69
N GLU A 324 22.84 -3.93 -19.74
CA GLU A 324 23.10 -5.13 -18.96
C GLU A 324 21.99 -5.31 -17.93
N SER A 325 21.53 -6.55 -17.75
CA SER A 325 20.41 -6.91 -16.88
C SER A 325 20.86 -7.84 -15.75
N VAL A 326 20.34 -7.60 -14.55
CA VAL A 326 20.46 -8.50 -13.39
C VAL A 326 19.10 -8.68 -12.72
N PHE A 327 18.89 -9.80 -12.04
CA PHE A 327 17.67 -10.03 -11.28
C PHE A 327 17.68 -9.26 -9.97
N VAL A 328 16.49 -8.82 -9.54
CA VAL A 328 16.31 -8.08 -8.29
C VAL A 328 15.01 -8.48 -7.56
N LYS A 329 15.07 -8.61 -6.23
CA LYS A 329 13.89 -8.64 -5.34
C LYS A 329 13.94 -7.45 -4.37
N PHE A 330 12.79 -6.79 -4.17
CA PHE A 330 12.67 -5.59 -3.32
C PHE A 330 12.16 -5.90 -1.91
N HIS A 331 12.72 -5.21 -0.93
CA HIS A 331 12.44 -5.35 0.50
C HIS A 331 12.26 -3.96 1.14
N TRP A 332 11.28 -3.81 2.03
CA TRP A 332 11.12 -2.66 2.91
C TRP A 332 11.34 -3.12 4.34
N ASN A 333 12.33 -2.55 5.02
CA ASN A 333 12.62 -2.85 6.42
C ASN A 333 12.21 -1.66 7.29
N PRO A 334 11.27 -1.83 8.24
CA PRO A 334 10.84 -0.75 9.12
C PRO A 334 11.96 -0.37 10.09
N LYS A 335 12.23 0.92 10.23
CA LYS A 335 13.20 1.42 11.24
C LYS A 335 12.74 1.11 12.66
N ALA A 336 11.44 1.19 12.91
CA ALA A 336 10.81 0.85 14.19
C ALA A 336 10.87 -0.65 14.54
N GLY A 337 11.39 -1.49 13.65
CA GLY A 337 11.44 -2.95 13.84
C GLY A 337 10.14 -3.64 13.46
N THR A 338 10.10 -4.96 13.69
CA THR A 338 8.93 -5.80 13.42
C THR A 338 8.23 -6.16 14.71
N HIS A 339 7.00 -5.66 14.88
CA HIS A 339 6.17 -5.87 16.06
C HIS A 339 4.75 -6.22 15.64
N SER A 340 4.18 -7.21 16.33
CA SER A 340 2.82 -7.71 16.08
C SER A 340 1.97 -7.76 17.34
N LEU A 341 0.66 -7.75 17.14
CA LEU A 341 -0.32 -8.09 18.17
C LEU A 341 -0.27 -9.61 18.44
N VAL A 342 -0.96 -10.03 19.50
CA VAL A 342 -1.36 -11.44 19.66
C VAL A 342 -2.82 -11.64 19.24
N TRP A 343 -3.24 -12.87 18.98
CA TRP A 343 -4.54 -13.09 18.33
C TRP A 343 -5.76 -12.59 19.11
N ASP A 344 -5.85 -12.90 20.42
CA ASP A 344 -6.97 -12.43 21.27
C ASP A 344 -7.06 -10.90 21.29
N GLU A 345 -5.91 -10.23 21.41
CA GLU A 345 -5.80 -8.78 21.34
C GLU A 345 -6.31 -8.24 20.00
N ALA A 346 -5.83 -8.79 18.88
CA ALA A 346 -6.24 -8.37 17.55
C ALA A 346 -7.77 -8.50 17.35
N VAL A 347 -8.38 -9.57 17.86
CA VAL A 347 -9.83 -9.80 17.83
C VAL A 347 -10.59 -8.79 18.68
N LYS A 348 -10.09 -8.45 19.87
CA LYS A 348 -10.71 -7.44 20.74
C LYS A 348 -10.60 -6.03 20.18
N ILE A 349 -9.43 -5.64 19.69
CA ILE A 349 -9.22 -4.35 19.01
C ILE A 349 -10.17 -4.22 17.82
N SER A 350 -10.33 -5.29 17.03
CA SER A 350 -11.25 -5.34 15.90
C SER A 350 -12.70 -4.96 16.25
N GLY A 351 -13.14 -5.16 17.49
CA GLY A 351 -14.46 -4.74 17.97
C GLY A 351 -14.48 -3.33 18.56
N ALA A 352 -13.42 -2.93 19.29
CA ALA A 352 -13.37 -1.64 19.98
C ALA A 352 -12.94 -0.47 19.06
N ASP A 353 -11.95 -0.68 18.21
CA ASP A 353 -11.46 0.29 17.23
C ASP A 353 -11.13 -0.41 15.90
N PRO A 354 -12.11 -0.63 15.01
CA PRO A 354 -11.85 -1.24 13.70
C PRO A 354 -10.94 -0.39 12.80
N ASP A 355 -10.70 0.89 13.17
CA ASP A 355 -9.81 1.84 12.50
C ASP A 355 -8.41 1.97 13.14
N PHE A 356 -8.02 1.02 14.01
CA PHE A 356 -6.78 1.10 14.81
C PHE A 356 -5.51 1.39 14.02
N HIS A 357 -5.26 0.70 12.90
CA HIS A 357 -4.05 0.95 12.08
C HIS A 357 -4.14 2.24 11.28
N ARG A 358 -5.33 2.61 10.79
CA ARG A 358 -5.56 3.90 10.14
C ARG A 358 -5.31 5.06 11.10
N ARG A 359 -5.83 4.96 12.32
CA ARG A 359 -5.66 5.95 13.38
C ARG A 359 -4.20 6.05 13.81
N ASP A 360 -3.54 4.93 14.05
CA ASP A 360 -2.13 4.87 14.42
C ASP A 360 -1.23 5.51 13.35
N LEU A 361 -1.44 5.23 12.05
CA LEU A 361 -0.71 5.89 10.96
C LEU A 361 -0.91 7.42 10.97
N TRP A 362 -2.17 7.86 11.04
CA TRP A 362 -2.52 9.27 10.99
C TRP A 362 -1.90 10.05 12.16
N GLU A 363 -2.11 9.56 13.37
CA GLU A 363 -1.66 10.20 14.61
C GLU A 363 -0.14 10.18 14.75
N ARG A 364 0.54 9.11 14.27
CA ARG A 364 2.01 9.09 14.20
C ARG A 364 2.55 10.24 13.37
N ILE A 365 1.94 10.49 12.22
CA ILE A 365 2.35 11.58 11.32
C ILE A 365 2.08 12.94 11.97
N GLU A 366 0.90 13.16 12.55
CA GLU A 366 0.58 14.41 13.26
C GLU A 366 1.51 14.66 14.46
N ALA A 367 1.95 13.61 15.13
CA ALA A 367 2.87 13.69 16.27
C ALA A 367 4.35 13.81 15.87
N GLY A 368 4.69 13.81 14.57
CA GLY A 368 6.06 13.81 14.08
C GLY A 368 6.81 12.47 14.28
N ALA A 369 6.12 11.42 14.68
CA ALA A 369 6.62 10.04 14.79
C ALA A 369 6.53 9.31 13.45
N TYR A 370 7.14 9.91 12.41
CA TYR A 370 7.02 9.47 11.03
C TYR A 370 7.41 8.00 10.83
N PRO A 371 6.56 7.19 10.17
CA PRO A 371 6.97 5.87 9.69
C PRO A 371 8.15 5.99 8.73
N GLU A 372 9.24 5.27 9.04
CA GLU A 372 10.44 5.20 8.22
C GLU A 372 10.74 3.75 7.80
N TYR A 373 11.05 3.56 6.52
CA TYR A 373 11.40 2.26 5.95
C TYR A 373 12.67 2.36 5.11
N GLU A 374 13.57 1.40 5.26
CA GLU A 374 14.74 1.26 4.41
C GLU A 374 14.40 0.36 3.21
N LEU A 375 14.64 0.86 1.99
CA LEU A 375 14.55 0.06 0.79
C LEU A 375 15.81 -0.80 0.68
N GLY A 376 15.61 -2.11 0.57
CA GLY A 376 16.63 -3.09 0.33
C GLY A 376 16.39 -3.87 -0.96
N VAL A 377 17.47 -4.36 -1.56
CA VAL A 377 17.44 -5.19 -2.77
C VAL A 377 18.31 -6.44 -2.60
N GLN A 378 17.81 -7.59 -3.05
CA GLN A 378 18.63 -8.75 -3.34
C GLN A 378 18.93 -8.75 -4.82
N VAL A 379 20.21 -8.72 -5.19
CA VAL A 379 20.67 -8.65 -6.59
C VAL A 379 21.48 -9.89 -6.92
N PHE A 380 21.14 -10.55 -8.03
CA PHE A 380 21.77 -11.81 -8.42
C PHE A 380 21.70 -12.02 -9.94
N THR A 381 22.60 -12.86 -10.43
CA THR A 381 22.77 -13.21 -11.85
C THR A 381 21.91 -14.40 -12.26
N GLU A 382 21.74 -14.62 -13.57
CA GLU A 382 21.04 -15.79 -14.11
C GLU A 382 21.79 -17.08 -13.72
N GLU A 383 23.13 -17.06 -13.74
CA GLU A 383 23.97 -18.22 -13.36
C GLU A 383 23.88 -18.56 -11.87
N GLN A 384 23.58 -17.58 -11.01
CA GLN A 384 23.27 -17.83 -9.60
C GLN A 384 21.87 -18.42 -9.46
N ALA A 385 20.88 -17.86 -10.15
CA ALA A 385 19.50 -18.33 -10.14
C ALA A 385 19.36 -19.81 -10.53
N ASP A 386 20.09 -20.25 -11.57
CA ASP A 386 20.05 -21.63 -12.07
C ASP A 386 20.49 -22.67 -11.02
N LYS A 387 21.37 -22.27 -10.10
CA LYS A 387 21.95 -23.14 -9.07
C LYS A 387 21.02 -23.34 -7.87
N PHE A 388 20.03 -22.49 -7.69
CA PHE A 388 19.11 -22.62 -6.56
C PHE A 388 18.21 -23.84 -6.72
N SER A 389 17.90 -24.47 -5.59
CA SER A 389 17.01 -25.63 -5.45
C SER A 389 15.56 -25.29 -5.83
N PHE A 390 15.22 -24.00 -5.79
CA PHE A 390 13.93 -23.44 -6.16
C PHE A 390 14.06 -22.55 -7.41
N ASP A 391 12.92 -22.18 -8.00
CA ASP A 391 12.87 -21.25 -9.13
C ASP A 391 12.62 -19.83 -8.63
N ILE A 392 13.41 -18.86 -9.10
CA ILE A 392 13.27 -17.44 -8.71
C ILE A 392 12.05 -16.77 -9.35
N LEU A 393 11.46 -17.40 -10.37
CA LEU A 393 10.19 -16.98 -11.00
C LEU A 393 8.95 -17.51 -10.26
N ASP A 394 9.15 -18.37 -9.25
CA ASP A 394 8.07 -18.90 -8.42
C ASP A 394 7.76 -17.90 -7.29
N ALA A 395 6.61 -17.22 -7.39
CA ALA A 395 6.14 -16.27 -6.38
C ALA A 395 5.86 -16.89 -5.00
N THR A 396 5.83 -18.23 -4.88
CA THR A 396 5.70 -18.94 -3.60
C THR A 396 7.06 -19.16 -2.92
N LYS A 397 8.17 -18.67 -3.50
CA LYS A 397 9.54 -18.87 -3.01
C LYS A 397 10.23 -17.56 -2.63
N ILE A 398 10.89 -17.57 -1.48
CA ILE A 398 11.88 -16.57 -1.09
C ILE A 398 13.26 -16.92 -1.63
N ILE A 399 14.13 -15.92 -1.66
CA ILE A 399 15.58 -16.12 -1.67
C ILE A 399 16.04 -15.89 -0.24
N PRO A 400 16.50 -16.91 0.49
CA PRO A 400 17.04 -16.73 1.84
C PRO A 400 18.16 -15.67 1.85
N GLU A 401 18.19 -14.83 2.89
CA GLU A 401 19.16 -13.73 3.00
C GLU A 401 20.61 -14.24 3.12
N GLU A 402 20.79 -15.50 3.54
CA GLU A 402 22.08 -16.20 3.61
C GLU A 402 22.63 -16.59 2.22
N LEU A 403 21.76 -16.70 1.20
CA LEU A 403 22.18 -16.97 -0.17
C LEU A 403 22.45 -15.67 -0.93
N VAL A 404 21.56 -14.69 -0.78
CA VAL A 404 21.71 -13.35 -1.37
C VAL A 404 21.35 -12.32 -0.30
N PRO A 405 22.33 -11.58 0.24
CA PRO A 405 22.06 -10.60 1.28
C PRO A 405 21.26 -9.42 0.74
N VAL A 406 20.47 -8.79 1.61
CA VAL A 406 19.74 -7.56 1.28
C VAL A 406 20.69 -6.36 1.34
N ARG A 407 20.98 -5.74 0.18
CA ARG A 407 21.71 -4.46 0.09
C ARG A 407 20.74 -3.31 0.34
N ARG A 408 21.03 -2.46 1.31
CA ARG A 408 20.27 -1.24 1.63
C ARG A 408 20.60 -0.15 0.60
N ILE A 409 19.58 0.52 0.04
CA ILE A 409 19.79 1.45 -1.10
C ILE A 409 19.15 2.83 -0.90
N GLY A 410 18.33 3.00 0.12
CA GLY A 410 17.73 4.28 0.45
C GLY A 410 16.69 4.17 1.55
N ARG A 411 16.08 5.28 1.91
CA ARG A 411 15.02 5.35 2.92
C ARG A 411 13.78 6.04 2.40
N MET A 412 12.63 5.64 2.92
CA MET A 412 11.35 6.29 2.72
C MET A 412 10.83 6.81 4.06
N VAL A 413 10.35 8.06 4.08
CA VAL A 413 9.76 8.71 5.26
C VAL A 413 8.35 9.18 4.93
N LEU A 414 7.36 8.73 5.69
CA LEU A 414 5.96 9.16 5.54
C LEU A 414 5.67 10.30 6.52
N ASN A 415 5.51 11.51 6.00
CA ASN A 415 5.52 12.73 6.80
C ASN A 415 4.32 13.65 6.59
N ARG A 416 3.31 13.22 5.83
CA ARG A 416 2.09 14.02 5.64
C ARG A 416 0.86 13.14 5.37
N ASN A 417 -0.21 13.41 6.10
CA ASN A 417 -1.53 12.83 5.86
C ASN A 417 -2.19 13.44 4.59
N PRO A 418 -3.09 12.71 3.91
CA PRO A 418 -3.89 13.28 2.83
C PRO A 418 -4.84 14.35 3.37
N ASP A 419 -5.15 15.37 2.57
CA ASP A 419 -6.13 16.40 2.92
C ASP A 419 -7.57 15.83 2.79
N ASN A 420 -7.80 14.94 1.83
CA ASN A 420 -9.09 14.24 1.65
C ASN A 420 -8.88 12.73 1.35
N PHE A 421 -9.41 11.87 2.22
CA PHE A 421 -9.28 10.43 2.08
C PHE A 421 -9.81 9.90 0.74
N PHE A 422 -10.96 10.39 0.27
CA PHE A 422 -11.56 9.88 -0.96
C PHE A 422 -10.76 10.31 -2.20
N ALA A 423 -10.43 11.60 -2.31
CA ALA A 423 -9.70 12.17 -3.44
C ALA A 423 -8.28 11.60 -3.62
N GLU A 424 -7.63 11.24 -2.52
CA GLU A 424 -6.23 10.81 -2.53
C GLU A 424 -6.11 9.31 -2.26
N THR A 425 -6.63 8.81 -1.13
CA THR A 425 -6.46 7.39 -0.74
C THR A 425 -7.40 6.44 -1.47
N GLU A 426 -8.68 6.81 -1.64
CA GLU A 426 -9.62 5.93 -2.35
C GLU A 426 -9.37 5.95 -3.86
N GLN A 427 -9.10 7.12 -4.44
CA GLN A 427 -8.92 7.28 -5.88
C GLN A 427 -7.51 6.99 -6.40
N VAL A 428 -6.48 6.82 -5.55
CA VAL A 428 -5.16 6.39 -6.04
C VAL A 428 -5.24 5.02 -6.74
N ALA A 429 -4.58 4.90 -7.89
CA ALA A 429 -4.41 3.68 -8.65
C ALA A 429 -2.93 3.33 -8.70
N PHE A 430 -2.59 2.19 -8.10
CA PHE A 430 -1.28 1.56 -8.28
C PHE A 430 -1.39 0.52 -9.39
N CYS A 431 -0.31 0.26 -10.12
CA CYS A 431 -0.28 -0.79 -11.14
C CYS A 431 1.10 -1.42 -11.28
N ALA A 432 1.18 -2.75 -11.21
CA ALA A 432 2.45 -3.46 -11.39
C ALA A 432 3.09 -3.23 -12.78
N ALA A 433 2.32 -2.78 -13.78
CA ALA A 433 2.83 -2.42 -15.10
C ALA A 433 3.51 -1.05 -15.14
N HIS A 434 3.31 -0.18 -14.14
CA HIS A 434 3.96 1.12 -14.06
C HIS A 434 5.41 0.97 -13.62
N VAL A 435 6.29 0.65 -14.56
CA VAL A 435 7.75 0.67 -14.40
C VAL A 435 8.35 1.83 -15.18
N VAL A 436 9.59 2.19 -14.84
CA VAL A 436 10.36 3.27 -15.48
C VAL A 436 11.61 2.69 -16.14
N PRO A 437 12.24 3.40 -17.11
CA PRO A 437 13.50 2.96 -17.71
C PRO A 437 14.52 2.52 -16.65
N GLY A 438 15.06 1.31 -16.79
CA GLY A 438 16.01 0.74 -15.83
C GLY A 438 15.41 -0.31 -14.88
N ILE A 439 14.09 -0.49 -14.89
CA ILE A 439 13.39 -1.61 -14.25
C ILE A 439 12.57 -2.34 -15.31
N ASP A 440 12.67 -3.66 -15.34
CA ASP A 440 11.90 -4.51 -16.26
C ASP A 440 11.37 -5.77 -15.55
N PHE A 441 10.54 -6.52 -16.25
CA PHE A 441 9.87 -7.70 -15.72
C PHE A 441 10.71 -8.98 -15.86
N SER A 442 10.42 -9.96 -15.00
CA SER A 442 10.82 -11.35 -15.21
C SER A 442 9.67 -12.15 -15.82
N ASN A 443 9.89 -13.46 -16.04
CA ASN A 443 8.86 -14.37 -16.54
C ASN A 443 8.03 -15.02 -15.42
N ASP A 444 7.99 -14.40 -14.23
CA ASP A 444 7.09 -14.84 -13.15
C ASP A 444 5.63 -14.83 -13.65
N PRO A 445 4.96 -16.00 -13.72
CA PRO A 445 3.64 -16.10 -14.33
C PRO A 445 2.53 -15.44 -13.51
N LEU A 446 2.74 -15.23 -12.20
CA LEU A 446 1.82 -14.44 -11.39
C LEU A 446 1.99 -12.94 -11.70
N LEU A 447 3.24 -12.45 -11.82
CA LEU A 447 3.51 -11.06 -12.19
C LEU A 447 2.92 -10.73 -13.57
N ALA A 448 3.07 -11.62 -14.54
CA ALA A 448 2.58 -11.42 -15.90
C ALA A 448 1.07 -11.12 -15.95
N GLY A 449 0.23 -11.85 -15.20
CA GLY A 449 -1.20 -11.55 -15.13
C GLY A 449 -1.53 -10.27 -14.36
N ARG A 450 -0.72 -9.90 -13.35
CA ARG A 450 -0.87 -8.64 -12.61
C ARG A 450 -0.60 -7.42 -13.50
N ILE A 451 0.32 -7.50 -14.45
CA ILE A 451 0.61 -6.41 -15.40
C ILE A 451 -0.67 -6.01 -16.17
N HIS A 452 -1.53 -6.97 -16.53
CA HIS A 452 -2.82 -6.69 -17.17
C HIS A 452 -3.89 -6.17 -16.19
N SER A 453 -4.14 -6.91 -15.11
CA SER A 453 -5.32 -6.73 -14.26
C SER A 453 -5.47 -5.33 -13.64
N TYR A 454 -4.35 -4.71 -13.27
CA TYR A 454 -4.39 -3.46 -12.51
C TYR A 454 -4.83 -2.26 -13.34
N ILE A 455 -4.58 -2.24 -14.66
CA ILE A 455 -5.09 -1.20 -15.56
C ILE A 455 -6.58 -1.46 -15.82
N ASP A 456 -6.94 -2.69 -16.14
CA ASP A 456 -8.32 -3.11 -16.46
C ASP A 456 -9.30 -2.75 -15.34
N THR A 457 -8.99 -3.12 -14.10
CA THR A 457 -9.89 -2.87 -12.96
C THR A 457 -10.17 -1.40 -12.68
N GLN A 458 -9.29 -0.47 -13.11
CA GLN A 458 -9.53 0.97 -12.94
C GLN A 458 -10.63 1.51 -13.83
N ILE A 459 -10.92 0.86 -14.96
CA ILE A 459 -11.92 1.33 -15.92
C ILE A 459 -13.28 1.44 -15.25
N SER A 460 -13.70 0.41 -14.50
CA SER A 460 -14.96 0.43 -13.76
C SER A 460 -14.82 1.18 -12.43
N ARG A 461 -13.73 0.96 -11.69
CA ARG A 461 -13.54 1.53 -10.35
C ARG A 461 -13.46 3.05 -10.36
N LEU A 462 -12.75 3.62 -11.33
CA LEU A 462 -12.48 5.06 -11.45
C LEU A 462 -13.21 5.71 -12.65
N GLY A 463 -14.19 5.01 -13.22
CA GLY A 463 -15.12 5.56 -14.19
C GLY A 463 -14.58 5.80 -15.60
N GLY A 464 -13.41 5.26 -15.96
CA GLY A 464 -12.92 5.26 -17.34
C GLY A 464 -11.39 5.24 -17.49
N PRO A 465 -10.88 5.42 -18.73
CA PRO A 465 -9.44 5.35 -19.04
C PRO A 465 -8.63 6.58 -18.59
N ASN A 466 -9.30 7.68 -18.22
CA ASN A 466 -8.64 8.94 -17.81
C ASN A 466 -8.31 8.99 -16.30
N PHE A 467 -8.28 7.85 -15.60
CA PHE A 467 -7.96 7.82 -14.17
C PHE A 467 -6.58 8.39 -13.82
N HIS A 468 -5.66 8.44 -14.79
CA HIS A 468 -4.32 9.06 -14.65
C HIS A 468 -4.39 10.59 -14.53
N GLU A 469 -5.50 11.23 -14.90
CA GLU A 469 -5.71 12.68 -14.74
C GLU A 469 -6.30 13.03 -13.38
N LEU A 470 -6.73 12.05 -12.58
CA LEU A 470 -7.06 12.27 -11.18
C LEU A 470 -5.80 12.78 -10.46
N PRO A 471 -5.87 13.86 -9.67
CA PRO A 471 -4.70 14.58 -9.18
C PRO A 471 -3.65 13.72 -8.48
N ILE A 472 -4.06 12.74 -7.65
CA ILE A 472 -3.14 11.83 -6.96
C ILE A 472 -2.46 10.80 -7.88
N ASN A 473 -3.00 10.54 -9.07
CA ASN A 473 -2.45 9.59 -10.04
C ASN A 473 -1.57 10.26 -11.09
N ALA A 474 -1.72 11.58 -11.27
CA ALA A 474 -0.98 12.34 -12.25
C ALA A 474 0.53 12.25 -11.95
N PRO A 475 1.37 11.98 -12.96
CA PRO A 475 2.82 12.02 -12.76
C PRO A 475 3.29 13.46 -12.58
N VAL A 476 4.50 13.63 -12.04
CA VAL A 476 5.21 14.92 -12.06
C VAL A 476 5.96 15.14 -13.38
N ALA A 477 6.29 14.05 -14.08
CA ALA A 477 6.93 14.09 -15.39
C ALA A 477 5.92 14.52 -16.50
N PRO A 478 6.40 15.19 -17.57
CA PRO A 478 5.55 15.59 -18.70
C PRO A 478 4.80 14.41 -19.35
N VAL A 479 3.49 14.60 -19.60
CA VAL A 479 2.65 13.61 -20.31
C VAL A 479 2.18 14.19 -21.62
N HIS A 480 2.73 13.66 -22.73
CA HIS A 480 2.36 14.02 -24.09
C HIS A 480 2.27 12.77 -24.96
N ASN A 481 1.09 12.50 -25.50
CA ASN A 481 0.84 11.36 -26.39
C ASN A 481 -0.34 11.65 -27.33
N ASN A 482 -0.75 10.64 -28.09
CA ASN A 482 -1.81 10.73 -29.09
C ASN A 482 -3.17 10.14 -28.65
N GLN A 483 -3.32 9.76 -27.37
CA GLN A 483 -4.61 9.28 -26.83
C GLN A 483 -5.56 10.48 -26.59
N ARG A 484 -6.85 10.31 -26.87
CA ARG A 484 -7.89 11.37 -26.80
C ARG A 484 -9.19 10.81 -26.21
N ASP A 485 -10.11 11.73 -25.93
CA ASP A 485 -11.48 11.46 -25.48
C ASP A 485 -11.57 10.69 -24.16
N GLY A 486 -12.52 9.76 -24.04
CA GLY A 486 -12.79 9.01 -22.81
C GLY A 486 -13.59 9.81 -21.77
N MET A 487 -14.16 9.10 -20.79
CA MET A 487 -14.95 9.71 -19.71
C MET A 487 -14.10 10.66 -18.86
N HIS A 488 -14.67 11.80 -18.43
CA HIS A 488 -14.03 12.79 -17.57
C HIS A 488 -12.66 13.27 -18.07
N ARG A 489 -12.50 13.52 -19.37
CA ARG A 489 -11.28 14.10 -19.93
C ARG A 489 -11.05 15.51 -19.37
N GLN A 490 -9.94 15.72 -18.66
CA GLN A 490 -9.52 17.01 -18.11
C GLN A 490 -8.59 17.76 -19.08
N ALA A 491 -7.59 17.08 -19.67
CA ALA A 491 -6.64 17.77 -20.54
C ALA A 491 -7.27 18.10 -21.90
N ILE A 492 -7.19 19.37 -22.28
CA ILE A 492 -7.57 19.87 -23.61
C ILE A 492 -6.30 19.96 -24.47
N HIS A 493 -6.15 19.06 -25.44
CA HIS A 493 -5.00 19.06 -26.33
C HIS A 493 -5.09 20.16 -27.39
N ARG A 494 -3.99 20.90 -27.56
CA ARG A 494 -3.80 21.87 -28.63
C ARG A 494 -3.43 21.16 -29.94
N GLY A 495 -3.92 21.69 -31.06
CA GLY A 495 -3.63 21.22 -32.41
C GLY A 495 -4.64 20.21 -32.95
N LYS A 496 -4.43 19.80 -34.21
CA LYS A 496 -5.35 18.95 -34.99
C LYS A 496 -4.86 17.51 -35.18
N VAL A 497 -3.79 17.11 -34.49
CA VAL A 497 -3.14 15.80 -34.66
C VAL A 497 -3.36 14.92 -33.42
N SER A 498 -3.60 13.64 -33.69
CA SER A 498 -3.77 12.57 -32.70
C SER A 498 -3.19 11.24 -33.20
N TYR A 499 -2.13 11.28 -34.00
CA TYR A 499 -1.47 10.09 -34.56
C TYR A 499 0.03 10.33 -34.78
N GLU A 500 0.80 9.25 -34.89
CA GLU A 500 2.24 9.24 -35.15
C GLU A 500 2.56 8.10 -36.16
N PRO A 501 3.49 8.29 -37.11
CA PRO A 501 4.18 9.54 -37.43
C PRO A 501 3.25 10.58 -38.10
N ASN A 502 3.56 11.87 -37.97
CA ASN A 502 2.79 12.94 -38.58
C ASN A 502 3.68 14.10 -39.07
N SER A 503 3.30 14.74 -40.18
CA SER A 503 3.96 15.95 -40.69
C SER A 503 3.17 17.23 -40.35
N LEU A 504 1.86 17.11 -40.09
CA LEU A 504 0.96 18.24 -39.81
C LEU A 504 1.23 18.95 -38.47
N ALA A 505 1.94 18.31 -37.54
CA ALA A 505 2.44 18.91 -36.30
C ALA A 505 3.97 18.77 -36.18
N GLY A 506 4.67 18.62 -37.31
CA GLY A 506 6.14 18.54 -37.33
C GLY A 506 6.70 17.33 -36.58
N GLY A 507 5.99 16.21 -36.55
CA GLY A 507 6.42 14.97 -35.87
C GLY A 507 6.11 14.90 -34.37
N CYS A 508 5.52 15.94 -33.78
CA CYS A 508 5.26 16.00 -32.34
C CYS A 508 3.89 15.38 -31.95
N PRO A 509 3.78 14.74 -30.75
CA PRO A 509 4.89 14.24 -29.93
C PRO A 509 5.62 13.07 -30.62
N PHE A 510 6.92 12.91 -30.33
CA PHE A 510 7.83 12.01 -31.03
C PHE A 510 8.43 10.94 -30.11
N GLN A 511 8.98 9.87 -30.71
CA GLN A 511 9.67 8.81 -29.98
C GLN A 511 10.97 9.34 -29.33
N ALA A 512 11.22 8.98 -28.08
CA ALA A 512 12.42 9.41 -27.34
C ALA A 512 13.71 8.68 -27.77
N GLY A 513 13.60 7.52 -28.45
CA GLY A 513 14.72 6.63 -28.78
C GLY A 513 15.27 5.87 -27.57
N ALA A 514 16.14 4.87 -27.81
CA ALA A 514 16.62 3.93 -26.78
C ALA A 514 17.40 4.58 -25.62
N ALA A 515 18.11 5.67 -25.92
CA ALA A 515 18.95 6.37 -24.95
C ALA A 515 18.13 6.98 -23.79
N GLN A 516 16.89 7.36 -24.04
CA GLN A 516 16.01 8.03 -23.06
C GLN A 516 14.71 7.25 -22.79
N GLY A 517 14.20 6.49 -23.76
CA GLY A 517 12.94 5.76 -23.67
C GLY A 517 13.06 4.38 -23.02
N PHE A 518 11.93 3.85 -22.56
CA PHE A 518 11.83 2.46 -22.11
C PHE A 518 12.10 1.49 -23.26
N VAL A 519 12.92 0.47 -23.00
CA VAL A 519 13.21 -0.63 -23.93
C VAL A 519 13.18 -1.91 -23.10
N SER A 520 12.38 -2.88 -23.53
CA SER A 520 12.37 -4.19 -22.88
C SER A 520 13.70 -4.91 -23.09
N VAL A 521 14.19 -5.58 -22.04
CA VAL A 521 15.30 -6.50 -22.15
C VAL A 521 14.89 -7.59 -23.14
N PRO A 522 15.67 -7.84 -24.20
CA PRO A 522 15.40 -8.98 -25.06
C PRO A 522 15.54 -10.24 -24.20
N ALA A 523 14.44 -10.97 -24.02
CA ALA A 523 14.53 -12.28 -23.40
C ALA A 523 15.54 -13.11 -24.21
N ARG A 524 16.57 -13.65 -23.55
CA ARG A 524 17.38 -14.73 -24.12
C ARG A 524 16.48 -15.95 -24.27
N ILE A 525 15.68 -16.01 -25.32
CA ILE A 525 15.00 -17.23 -25.74
C ILE A 525 16.06 -18.11 -26.43
N GLU A 526 17.12 -18.46 -25.70
CA GLU A 526 18.14 -19.42 -26.15
C GLU A 526 17.88 -20.81 -25.54
N ALA A 527 16.87 -20.95 -24.67
CA ALA A 527 16.40 -22.24 -24.20
C ALA A 527 15.24 -22.76 -25.09
N LYS A 528 15.63 -23.39 -26.21
CA LYS A 528 14.84 -24.30 -27.07
C LYS A 528 13.70 -23.68 -27.89
N GLU A 529 13.97 -23.44 -29.17
CA GLU A 529 13.01 -23.44 -30.28
C GLU A 529 12.10 -24.71 -30.35
N ALA A 530 12.27 -25.68 -29.44
CA ALA A 530 11.55 -26.96 -29.39
C ALA A 530 10.39 -27.03 -28.38
N GLN A 531 10.08 -25.98 -27.62
CA GLN A 531 8.88 -25.98 -26.75
C GLN A 531 7.85 -24.97 -27.29
N GLY A 532 6.80 -25.51 -27.92
CA GLY A 532 5.68 -24.72 -28.45
C GLY A 532 4.83 -24.05 -27.35
N LYS A 533 3.75 -23.36 -27.76
CA LYS A 533 2.77 -22.75 -26.83
C LYS A 533 2.16 -23.82 -25.92
N VAL A 534 2.37 -23.72 -24.60
CA VAL A 534 1.94 -24.71 -23.60
C VAL A 534 1.29 -24.02 -22.40
N ARG A 535 0.38 -24.72 -21.71
CA ARG A 535 -0.09 -24.38 -20.35
C ARG A 535 0.48 -25.42 -19.39
N ALA A 536 1.63 -25.15 -18.82
CA ALA A 536 2.34 -26.05 -17.90
C ALA A 536 3.20 -25.23 -16.93
N LYS A 537 3.52 -25.82 -15.78
CA LYS A 537 4.46 -25.26 -14.81
C LYS A 537 5.82 -25.97 -14.92
N PRO A 538 6.96 -25.28 -14.69
CA PRO A 538 8.25 -25.93 -14.56
C PRO A 538 8.26 -26.93 -13.39
N GLU A 539 9.07 -27.99 -13.47
CA GLU A 539 9.14 -29.02 -12.40
C GLU A 539 9.58 -28.43 -11.05
N LYS A 540 10.48 -27.42 -11.04
CA LYS A 540 10.91 -26.74 -9.80
C LYS A 540 9.76 -26.08 -9.04
N PHE A 541 8.64 -25.76 -9.69
CA PHE A 541 7.45 -25.21 -9.04
C PHE A 541 6.69 -26.27 -8.24
N ALA A 542 6.96 -27.57 -8.44
CA ALA A 542 6.28 -28.66 -7.72
C ALA A 542 6.84 -28.91 -6.30
N ASP A 543 7.84 -28.14 -5.84
CA ASP A 543 8.22 -28.12 -4.43
C ASP A 543 7.33 -27.15 -3.64
N HIS A 544 6.66 -27.68 -2.63
CA HIS A 544 5.63 -26.97 -1.87
C HIS A 544 5.92 -26.87 -0.36
N TYR A 545 6.86 -27.68 0.14
CA TYR A 545 7.03 -27.89 1.58
C TYR A 545 8.42 -27.49 2.09
N THR A 546 9.45 -27.49 1.23
CA THR A 546 10.82 -27.19 1.67
C THR A 546 10.93 -25.80 2.30
N GLN A 547 10.39 -24.77 1.66
CA GLN A 547 10.44 -23.42 2.22
C GLN A 547 9.38 -23.15 3.30
N ALA A 548 8.26 -23.89 3.30
CA ALA A 548 7.33 -23.85 4.42
C ALA A 548 8.01 -24.35 5.70
N ARG A 549 8.79 -25.44 5.60
CA ARG A 549 9.60 -25.97 6.70
C ARG A 549 10.71 -25.01 7.09
N LEU A 550 11.45 -24.45 6.12
CA LEU A 550 12.45 -23.41 6.40
C LEU A 550 11.87 -22.28 7.24
N PHE A 551 10.70 -21.74 6.87
CA PHE A 551 10.06 -20.70 7.65
C PHE A 551 9.76 -21.19 9.07
N LEU A 552 9.04 -22.30 9.22
CA LEU A 552 8.67 -22.83 10.55
C LEU A 552 9.90 -23.09 11.42
N ASP A 553 10.94 -23.74 10.89
CA ASP A 553 12.18 -24.08 11.61
C ASP A 553 13.02 -22.86 11.99
N SER A 554 12.74 -21.72 11.38
CA SER A 554 13.35 -20.42 11.69
C SER A 554 12.63 -19.63 12.78
N GLN A 555 11.43 -20.08 13.19
CA GLN A 555 10.65 -19.40 14.22
C GLN A 555 11.15 -19.77 15.62
N THR A 556 11.06 -18.83 16.54
CA THR A 556 11.27 -19.08 17.98
C THR A 556 10.16 -19.98 18.55
N PRO A 557 10.35 -20.59 19.74
CA PRO A 557 9.32 -21.46 20.34
C PRO A 557 7.95 -20.78 20.49
N VAL A 558 7.92 -19.49 20.90
CA VAL A 558 6.66 -18.74 21.01
C VAL A 558 6.00 -18.52 19.64
N GLU A 559 6.77 -18.15 18.62
CA GLU A 559 6.24 -17.96 17.27
C GLU A 559 5.67 -19.26 16.70
N LYS A 560 6.32 -20.40 16.96
CA LYS A 560 5.78 -21.73 16.58
C LYS A 560 4.46 -22.03 17.29
N ALA A 561 4.37 -21.76 18.59
CA ALA A 561 3.14 -21.95 19.36
C ALA A 561 1.99 -21.07 18.83
N HIS A 562 2.28 -19.81 18.46
CA HIS A 562 1.29 -18.92 17.84
C HIS A 562 0.81 -19.40 16.47
N ILE A 563 1.71 -19.95 15.65
CA ILE A 563 1.35 -20.58 14.37
C ILE A 563 0.42 -21.77 14.60
N ALA A 564 0.77 -22.67 15.52
CA ALA A 564 -0.07 -23.83 15.85
C ALA A 564 -1.44 -23.42 16.39
N ALA A 565 -1.48 -22.44 17.30
CA ALA A 565 -2.71 -21.89 17.85
C ALA A 565 -3.59 -21.22 16.78
N ALA A 566 -2.99 -20.52 15.81
CA ALA A 566 -3.69 -19.91 14.69
C ALA A 566 -4.31 -20.97 13.76
N PHE A 567 -3.56 -22.00 13.36
CA PHE A 567 -4.11 -23.13 12.59
C PHE A 567 -5.25 -23.81 13.35
N ARG A 568 -5.07 -24.09 14.65
CA ARG A 568 -6.10 -24.66 15.51
C ARG A 568 -7.36 -23.77 15.52
N PHE A 569 -7.20 -22.47 15.73
CA PHE A 569 -8.31 -21.53 15.77
C PHE A 569 -9.08 -21.50 14.44
N GLU A 570 -8.38 -21.35 13.32
CA GLU A 570 -9.02 -21.24 12.01
C GLU A 570 -9.71 -22.55 11.60
N LEU A 571 -9.02 -23.68 11.72
CA LEU A 571 -9.56 -25.00 11.37
C LEU A 571 -10.70 -25.43 12.30
N SER A 572 -10.74 -24.95 13.55
CA SER A 572 -11.87 -25.23 14.45
C SER A 572 -13.18 -24.59 13.99
N LYS A 573 -13.11 -23.55 13.13
CA LYS A 573 -14.27 -22.89 12.52
C LYS A 573 -14.71 -23.52 11.19
N VAL A 574 -13.86 -24.35 10.58
CA VAL A 574 -14.20 -25.11 9.37
C VAL A 574 -15.19 -26.22 9.73
N THR A 575 -16.34 -26.20 9.08
CA THR A 575 -17.46 -27.10 9.41
C THR A 575 -17.33 -28.49 8.81
N VAL A 576 -16.62 -28.63 7.67
CA VAL A 576 -16.41 -29.90 6.96
C VAL A 576 -15.16 -30.64 7.49
N PRO A 577 -15.31 -31.79 8.19
CA PRO A 577 -14.18 -32.50 8.80
C PRO A 577 -13.08 -32.91 7.81
N ALA A 578 -13.46 -33.38 6.62
CA ALA A 578 -12.51 -33.83 5.60
C ALA A 578 -11.54 -32.72 5.13
N VAL A 579 -11.96 -31.46 5.17
CA VAL A 579 -11.10 -30.31 4.86
C VAL A 579 -10.04 -30.14 5.94
N ARG A 580 -10.44 -30.26 7.22
CA ARG A 580 -9.51 -30.20 8.36
C ARG A 580 -8.50 -31.34 8.32
N GLU A 581 -8.97 -32.56 8.07
CA GLU A 581 -8.12 -33.76 7.91
C GLU A 581 -7.10 -33.58 6.78
N ARG A 582 -7.54 -33.07 5.63
CA ARG A 582 -6.66 -32.81 4.48
C ARG A 582 -5.61 -31.74 4.80
N MET A 583 -5.99 -30.68 5.53
CA MET A 583 -5.04 -29.66 5.92
C MET A 583 -4.01 -30.21 6.93
N VAL A 584 -4.44 -30.96 7.95
CA VAL A 584 -3.53 -31.63 8.88
C VAL A 584 -2.57 -32.59 8.14
N ALA A 585 -3.06 -33.36 7.17
CA ALA A 585 -2.22 -34.20 6.31
C ALA A 585 -1.15 -33.41 5.55
N SER A 586 -1.47 -32.18 5.11
CA SER A 586 -0.50 -31.28 4.49
C SER A 586 0.51 -30.73 5.49
N LEU A 587 0.09 -30.37 6.71
CA LEU A 587 0.98 -29.89 7.77
C LEU A 587 2.01 -30.94 8.21
N LEU A 588 1.65 -32.22 8.19
CA LEU A 588 2.59 -33.32 8.46
C LEU A 588 3.77 -33.37 7.47
N ASN A 589 3.63 -32.83 6.26
CA ASN A 589 4.76 -32.66 5.34
C ASN A 589 5.65 -31.47 5.70
N VAL A 590 5.15 -30.49 6.45
CA VAL A 590 5.95 -29.37 6.96
C VAL A 590 6.71 -29.82 8.21
N SER A 591 5.97 -30.24 9.25
CA SER A 591 6.49 -30.73 10.52
C SER A 591 5.50 -31.70 11.16
N GLU A 592 5.99 -32.88 11.58
CA GLU A 592 5.19 -33.85 12.34
C GLU A 592 4.69 -33.23 13.65
N GLU A 593 5.55 -32.52 14.38
CA GLU A 593 5.21 -31.87 15.66
C GLU A 593 4.03 -30.88 15.50
N LEU A 594 4.09 -30.01 14.48
CA LEU A 594 3.00 -29.07 14.19
C LEU A 594 1.70 -29.80 13.83
N GLY A 595 1.79 -30.83 12.98
CA GLY A 595 0.61 -31.62 12.59
C GLY A 595 -0.03 -32.32 13.78
N HIS A 596 0.77 -32.89 14.68
CA HIS A 596 0.31 -33.50 15.93
C HIS A 596 -0.36 -32.48 16.87
N GLU A 597 0.26 -31.32 17.08
CA GLU A 597 -0.26 -30.28 17.97
C GLU A 597 -1.60 -29.73 17.48
N VAL A 598 -1.71 -29.43 16.18
CA VAL A 598 -2.95 -28.94 15.57
C VAL A 598 -4.04 -30.02 15.62
N ALA A 599 -3.71 -31.29 15.31
CA ALA A 599 -4.66 -32.40 15.37
C ALA A 599 -5.20 -32.62 16.79
N ALA A 600 -4.33 -32.58 17.81
CA ALA A 600 -4.72 -32.69 19.21
C ALA A 600 -5.69 -31.56 19.60
N GLY A 601 -5.39 -30.32 19.19
CA GLY A 601 -6.26 -29.16 19.41
C GLY A 601 -7.62 -29.24 18.70
N LEU A 602 -7.74 -30.06 17.65
CA LEU A 602 -8.99 -30.33 16.93
C LEU A 602 -9.70 -31.61 17.40
N GLY A 603 -9.13 -32.35 18.37
CA GLY A 603 -9.65 -33.64 18.82
C GLY A 603 -9.61 -34.72 17.73
N MET A 604 -8.60 -34.69 16.87
CA MET A 604 -8.48 -35.58 15.70
C MET A 604 -7.57 -36.77 15.99
N GLU A 605 -8.18 -37.95 16.25
CA GLU A 605 -7.49 -39.23 16.37
C GLU A 605 -8.26 -40.35 15.61
N PRO A 606 -7.57 -41.22 14.83
CA PRO A 606 -6.14 -41.19 14.53
C PRO A 606 -5.74 -40.05 13.57
N LEU A 607 -4.45 -39.73 13.50
CA LEU A 607 -3.92 -38.78 12.52
C LEU A 607 -4.12 -39.29 11.07
N PRO A 608 -4.42 -38.37 10.13
CA PRO A 608 -4.43 -38.72 8.72
C PRO A 608 -3.00 -39.04 8.23
N PRO A 609 -2.83 -39.86 7.18
CA PRO A 609 -1.52 -40.04 6.55
C PRO A 609 -1.02 -38.71 5.96
N PRO A 610 0.29 -38.46 5.92
CA PRO A 610 0.85 -37.28 5.25
C PRO A 610 0.37 -37.18 3.80
N MET A 611 0.07 -35.96 3.35
CA MET A 611 -0.41 -35.71 2.00
C MET A 611 0.64 -36.14 0.97
N GLN A 612 0.20 -36.68 -0.16
CA GLN A 612 1.12 -37.03 -1.25
C GLN A 612 1.80 -35.76 -1.80
N CYS A 613 3.13 -35.71 -1.72
CA CYS A 613 3.94 -34.65 -2.32
C CYS A 613 3.92 -34.73 -3.86
N ALA A 614 3.90 -33.56 -4.52
CA ALA A 614 3.97 -33.49 -5.98
C ALA A 614 5.31 -33.98 -6.54
N LEU A 615 6.41 -33.70 -5.81
CA LEU A 615 7.72 -34.30 -6.05
C LEU A 615 7.92 -35.54 -5.17
N ALA A 616 8.25 -36.67 -5.78
CA ALA A 616 8.61 -37.89 -5.05
C ALA A 616 9.90 -37.74 -4.23
N LYS A 617 10.81 -36.85 -4.68
CA LYS A 617 12.06 -36.51 -4.00
C LYS A 617 12.23 -34.99 -4.04
N PRO A 618 11.79 -34.24 -3.00
CA PRO A 618 12.00 -32.80 -2.96
C PRO A 618 13.51 -32.49 -2.94
N PRO A 619 13.91 -31.33 -3.46
CA PRO A 619 15.31 -30.94 -3.46
C PRO A 619 15.82 -30.73 -2.03
N LYS A 620 17.13 -30.92 -1.82
CA LYS A 620 17.75 -30.62 -0.54
C LYS A 620 17.87 -29.09 -0.39
N PRO A 621 17.37 -28.49 0.71
CA PRO A 621 17.50 -27.06 0.91
C PRO A 621 18.96 -26.67 1.13
N GLU A 622 19.38 -25.54 0.57
CA GLU A 622 20.66 -24.89 0.85
C GLU A 622 20.66 -24.29 2.26
N VAL A 623 19.52 -23.75 2.68
CA VAL A 623 19.31 -23.14 3.99
C VAL A 623 18.17 -23.87 4.68
N ALA A 624 18.46 -24.51 5.80
CA ALA A 624 17.46 -25.23 6.60
C ALA A 624 16.83 -24.34 7.69
N ARG A 625 17.53 -23.28 8.09
CA ARG A 625 17.09 -22.30 9.08
C ARG A 625 17.68 -20.93 8.74
N SER A 626 16.88 -19.88 8.84
CA SER A 626 17.24 -18.49 8.58
C SER A 626 16.66 -17.59 9.67
N ASP A 627 17.51 -17.11 10.58
CA ASP A 627 17.04 -16.29 11.72
C ASP A 627 16.31 -15.02 11.24
N ALA A 628 16.65 -14.48 10.06
CA ALA A 628 16.01 -13.31 9.47
C ALA A 628 14.49 -13.48 9.19
N LEU A 629 13.99 -14.72 9.13
CA LEU A 629 12.57 -15.02 8.94
C LEU A 629 11.74 -14.86 10.22
N SER A 630 12.37 -14.97 11.40
CA SER A 630 11.70 -14.68 12.67
C SER A 630 11.33 -13.20 12.74
N LEU A 631 10.14 -12.92 13.25
CA LEU A 631 9.68 -11.57 13.57
C LEU A 631 10.58 -10.93 14.65
N LEU A 632 11.16 -11.73 15.54
CA LEU A 632 12.00 -11.26 16.64
C LEU A 632 13.44 -10.91 16.22
N ALA A 633 13.85 -11.24 14.99
CA ALA A 633 15.19 -10.94 14.49
C ALA A 633 15.42 -9.45 14.17
N ARG A 634 14.35 -8.64 14.14
CA ARG A 634 14.40 -7.21 13.78
C ARG A 634 13.69 -6.37 14.84
N PRO A 635 14.21 -6.26 16.08
CA PRO A 635 13.52 -5.61 17.18
C PRO A 635 13.36 -4.09 17.03
N GLY A 636 14.06 -3.46 16.07
CA GLY A 636 14.11 -2.01 15.89
C GLY A 636 15.23 -1.38 16.70
N ASP A 637 15.16 -0.06 16.89
CA ASP A 637 16.11 0.73 17.68
C ASP A 637 15.71 0.85 19.17
N GLY A 638 14.65 0.16 19.60
CA GLY A 638 14.10 0.25 20.95
C GLY A 638 13.31 1.54 21.21
N SER A 639 13.02 2.33 20.18
CA SER A 639 12.25 3.58 20.31
C SER A 639 10.81 3.33 20.75
N LEU A 640 10.34 4.21 21.62
CA LEU A 640 8.95 4.24 22.09
C LEU A 640 8.07 5.19 21.24
N MET A 641 8.61 5.78 20.18
CA MET A 641 7.87 6.73 19.35
C MET A 641 6.56 6.15 18.82
N GLY A 642 5.47 6.83 19.15
CA GLY A 642 4.10 6.43 18.77
C GLY A 642 3.53 5.23 19.54
N ARG A 643 4.22 4.71 20.57
CA ARG A 643 3.62 3.78 21.54
C ARG A 643 2.66 4.53 22.45
N LYS A 644 1.54 3.89 22.81
CA LYS A 644 0.52 4.44 23.71
C LYS A 644 0.51 3.68 25.03
N VAL A 645 0.51 4.38 26.15
CA VAL A 645 0.54 3.76 27.48
C VAL A 645 -0.66 4.23 28.29
N ALA A 646 -1.41 3.30 28.88
CA ALA A 646 -2.50 3.60 29.79
C ALA A 646 -1.94 3.88 31.18
N ILE A 647 -2.21 5.07 31.72
CA ILE A 647 -1.94 5.42 33.12
C ILE A 647 -3.29 5.49 33.83
N LEU A 648 -3.62 4.47 34.63
CA LEU A 648 -4.92 4.44 35.30
C LEU A 648 -4.97 5.50 36.40
N VAL A 649 -6.07 6.25 36.46
CA VAL A 649 -6.31 7.27 37.48
C VAL A 649 -7.77 7.23 37.94
N ALA A 650 -8.02 7.62 39.19
CA ALA A 650 -9.36 7.75 39.76
C ALA A 650 -9.35 8.75 40.91
N ASP A 651 -10.53 9.20 41.35
CA ASP A 651 -10.63 10.08 42.52
C ASP A 651 -9.95 9.42 43.74
N GLY A 652 -8.95 10.08 44.32
CA GLY A 652 -8.17 9.61 45.46
C GLY A 652 -6.82 8.96 45.12
N VAL A 653 -6.39 8.93 43.85
CA VAL A 653 -5.01 8.56 43.50
C VAL A 653 -4.01 9.66 43.87
N VAL A 654 -2.73 9.29 44.01
CA VAL A 654 -1.63 10.27 44.07
C VAL A 654 -1.36 10.76 42.64
N GLY A 655 -1.56 12.05 42.38
CA GLY A 655 -1.46 12.60 41.04
C GLY A 655 -0.03 12.86 40.59
N GLN A 656 0.88 13.22 41.50
CA GLN A 656 2.25 13.60 41.14
C GLN A 656 3.00 12.46 40.45
N SER A 657 2.92 11.22 40.97
CA SER A 657 3.60 10.06 40.37
C SER A 657 3.06 9.71 38.98
N ALA A 658 1.76 9.90 38.74
CA ALA A 658 1.14 9.69 37.43
C ALA A 658 1.60 10.75 36.41
N VAL A 659 1.72 12.02 36.83
CA VAL A 659 2.25 13.12 36.00
C VAL A 659 3.73 12.93 35.70
N ASP A 660 4.53 12.54 36.70
CA ASP A 660 5.96 12.28 36.53
C ASP A 660 6.21 11.13 35.55
N LEU A 661 5.42 10.06 35.63
CA LEU A 661 5.46 8.96 34.68
C LEU A 661 5.07 9.41 33.27
N GLN A 662 3.99 10.19 33.12
CA GLN A 662 3.58 10.72 31.82
C GLN A 662 4.70 11.56 31.20
N ALA A 663 5.36 12.41 31.99
CA ALA A 663 6.49 13.21 31.54
C ALA A 663 7.69 12.35 31.12
N ALA A 664 8.00 11.29 31.88
CA ALA A 664 9.07 10.35 31.54
C ALA A 664 8.79 9.61 30.22
N LEU A 665 7.55 9.17 29.99
CA LEU A 665 7.12 8.54 28.74
C LEU A 665 7.20 9.52 27.56
N PHE A 666 6.73 10.75 27.75
CA PHE A 666 6.76 11.78 26.73
C PHE A 666 8.19 12.14 26.30
N ALA A 667 9.14 12.17 27.25
CA ALA A 667 10.56 12.38 26.96
C ALA A 667 11.17 11.28 26.07
N GLN A 668 10.57 10.09 26.03
CA GLN A 668 10.96 8.97 25.15
C GLN A 668 10.13 8.90 23.85
N GLY A 669 9.22 9.86 23.61
CA GLY A 669 8.35 9.89 22.43
C GLY A 669 7.11 9.00 22.52
N ALA A 670 6.83 8.37 23.67
CA ALA A 670 5.58 7.66 23.93
C ALA A 670 4.45 8.64 24.27
N VAL A 671 3.22 8.18 24.08
CA VAL A 671 1.99 8.89 24.46
C VAL A 671 1.39 8.25 25.70
N GLY A 672 1.70 8.80 26.88
CA GLY A 672 1.05 8.41 28.13
C GLY A 672 -0.33 9.07 28.25
N ARG A 673 -1.39 8.26 28.31
CA ARG A 673 -2.78 8.74 28.43
C ARG A 673 -3.34 8.44 29.81
N PHE A 674 -4.10 9.39 30.37
CA PHE A 674 -4.75 9.19 31.65
C PHE A 674 -6.10 8.52 31.43
N VAL A 675 -6.22 7.27 31.88
CA VAL A 675 -7.41 6.45 31.71
C VAL A 675 -8.14 6.32 33.04
N ALA A 676 -9.42 6.65 33.08
CA ALA A 676 -10.21 6.65 34.32
C ALA A 676 -11.56 5.94 34.17
N PRO A 677 -12.38 5.82 35.23
CA PRO A 677 -13.77 5.38 35.06
C PRO A 677 -14.62 6.35 34.22
N ARG A 678 -14.19 7.62 34.10
CA ARG A 678 -14.80 8.64 33.23
C ARG A 678 -13.76 9.66 32.78
N ILE A 679 -13.97 10.28 31.63
CA ILE A 679 -13.17 11.43 31.19
C ILE A 679 -13.39 12.66 32.11
N GLY A 680 -12.51 13.65 32.00
CA GLY A 680 -12.59 14.90 32.73
C GLY A 680 -11.70 14.96 33.97
N PRO A 681 -11.89 15.98 34.83
CA PRO A 681 -11.04 16.19 35.98
C PRO A 681 -11.13 15.05 37.00
N VAL A 682 -9.98 14.70 37.57
CA VAL A 682 -9.82 13.69 38.62
C VAL A 682 -9.43 14.36 39.93
N LYS A 683 -10.12 14.04 41.02
CA LYS A 683 -9.82 14.58 42.36
C LYS A 683 -8.71 13.76 43.02
N THR A 684 -7.48 14.11 42.73
CA THR A 684 -6.28 13.47 43.31
C THR A 684 -6.14 13.78 44.81
N ALA A 685 -5.52 12.86 45.55
CA ALA A 685 -5.32 12.98 46.99
C ALA A 685 -4.35 14.11 47.36
N ASP A 686 -3.36 14.36 46.50
CA ASP A 686 -2.34 15.41 46.61
C ASP A 686 -2.74 16.72 45.90
N LYS A 687 -3.97 16.79 45.36
CA LYS A 687 -4.53 17.96 44.67
C LYS A 687 -3.78 18.37 43.39
N VAL A 688 -2.95 17.49 42.85
CA VAL A 688 -2.37 17.66 41.51
C VAL A 688 -3.47 17.58 40.46
N ALA A 689 -3.51 18.56 39.55
CA ALA A 689 -4.52 18.60 38.51
C ALA A 689 -4.28 17.53 37.45
N ILE A 690 -5.19 16.56 37.33
CA ILE A 690 -5.22 15.56 36.27
C ILE A 690 -6.56 15.65 35.54
N ASN A 691 -6.50 15.54 34.22
CA ASN A 691 -7.67 15.46 33.35
C ASN A 691 -7.56 14.17 32.54
N ALA A 692 -8.46 13.21 32.81
CA ALA A 692 -8.51 11.96 32.07
C ALA A 692 -9.10 12.22 30.69
N ASP A 693 -8.39 11.81 29.65
CA ASP A 693 -8.78 11.95 28.25
C ASP A 693 -9.29 10.62 27.65
N ALA A 694 -9.22 9.55 28.43
CA ALA A 694 -9.75 8.23 28.13
C ALA A 694 -10.50 7.67 29.34
N SER A 695 -11.47 6.80 29.07
CA SER A 695 -12.09 5.94 30.07
C SER A 695 -11.86 4.47 29.77
N LEU A 696 -11.95 3.62 30.81
CA LEU A 696 -11.87 2.17 30.64
C LEU A 696 -12.97 1.61 29.70
N GLU A 697 -14.06 2.35 29.52
CA GLU A 697 -15.16 2.01 28.61
C GLU A 697 -14.87 2.42 27.16
N ASN A 698 -14.41 3.65 26.92
CA ASN A 698 -14.22 4.14 25.55
C ASN A 698 -12.88 3.72 24.93
N GLU A 699 -11.89 3.43 25.77
CA GLU A 699 -10.55 3.03 25.39
C GLU A 699 -10.13 1.84 26.30
N PRO A 700 -10.65 0.63 26.05
CA PRO A 700 -10.29 -0.54 26.84
C PRO A 700 -8.79 -0.84 26.81
N GLY A 701 -8.31 -1.49 27.87
CA GLY A 701 -6.87 -1.70 28.11
C GLY A 701 -6.11 -2.27 26.91
N PHE A 702 -6.68 -3.22 26.16
CA PHE A 702 -5.99 -3.86 25.04
C PHE A 702 -5.63 -2.91 23.87
N LEU A 703 -6.14 -1.67 23.84
CA LEU A 703 -5.75 -0.63 22.86
C LEU A 703 -4.40 0.03 23.15
N PHE A 704 -3.82 -0.21 24.33
CA PHE A 704 -2.55 0.37 24.76
C PHE A 704 -1.41 -0.64 24.72
N ASP A 705 -0.18 -0.18 24.50
CA ASP A 705 1.03 -1.00 24.47
C ASP A 705 1.49 -1.45 25.87
N ALA A 706 1.13 -0.69 26.91
CA ALA A 706 1.45 -1.00 28.31
C ALA A 706 0.48 -0.34 29.30
N LEU A 707 0.56 -0.77 30.56
CA LEU A 707 -0.31 -0.34 31.65
C LEU A 707 0.50 0.15 32.85
N ALA A 708 0.12 1.29 33.42
CA ALA A 708 0.60 1.78 34.71
C ALA A 708 -0.56 1.91 35.69
N LEU A 709 -0.43 1.25 36.83
CA LEU A 709 -1.39 1.27 37.92
C LEU A 709 -0.98 2.32 38.96
N PRO A 710 -1.92 3.16 39.44
CA PRO A 710 -1.60 4.34 40.23
C PRO A 710 -1.28 4.00 41.69
N ASP A 711 -0.72 4.98 42.40
CA ASP A 711 -0.68 4.95 43.86
C ASP A 711 -1.91 5.63 44.49
N GLY A 712 -2.10 5.47 45.79
CA GLY A 712 -3.19 6.10 46.56
C GLY A 712 -4.38 5.17 46.82
N ASP A 713 -4.56 4.76 48.08
CA ASP A 713 -5.53 3.75 48.51
C ASP A 713 -6.98 4.04 48.12
N ALA A 714 -7.41 5.31 48.21
CA ALA A 714 -8.77 5.71 47.87
C ALA A 714 -9.06 5.54 46.37
N GLY A 715 -8.10 5.94 45.53
CA GLY A 715 -8.18 5.78 44.08
C GLY A 715 -8.12 4.32 43.66
N VAL A 716 -7.21 3.54 44.25
CA VAL A 716 -7.12 2.08 44.03
C VAL A 716 -8.42 1.39 44.45
N LYS A 717 -9.01 1.76 45.59
CA LYS A 717 -10.30 1.24 46.02
C LYS A 717 -11.41 1.58 45.02
N ALA A 718 -11.44 2.79 44.49
CA ALA A 718 -12.39 3.21 43.46
C ALA A 718 -12.23 2.38 42.18
N LEU A 719 -11.01 2.24 41.67
CA LEU A 719 -10.70 1.40 40.51
C LEU A 719 -11.08 -0.06 40.74
N SER A 720 -10.85 -0.59 41.96
CA SER A 720 -11.24 -1.96 42.30
C SER A 720 -12.75 -2.20 42.26
N ALA A 721 -13.57 -1.16 42.42
CA ALA A 721 -15.02 -1.28 42.38
C ALA A 721 -15.59 -1.30 40.95
N ASP A 722 -14.76 -0.99 39.95
CA ASP A 722 -15.11 -1.03 38.53
C ASP A 722 -14.66 -2.37 37.91
N GLY A 723 -15.59 -3.09 37.28
CA GLY A 723 -15.32 -4.37 36.63
C GLY A 723 -14.33 -4.26 35.47
N HIS A 724 -14.38 -3.16 34.72
CA HIS A 724 -13.50 -2.92 33.57
C HIS A 724 -12.03 -2.84 33.97
N THR A 725 -11.74 -2.41 35.20
CA THR A 725 -10.37 -2.41 35.73
C THR A 725 -9.79 -3.83 35.72
N MET A 726 -10.53 -4.81 36.22
CA MET A 726 -10.05 -6.20 36.28
C MET A 726 -9.88 -6.80 34.88
N GLU A 727 -10.79 -6.48 33.95
CA GLU A 727 -10.67 -6.89 32.55
C GLU A 727 -9.43 -6.28 31.90
N CYS A 728 -9.21 -4.97 32.09
CA CYS A 728 -8.02 -4.27 31.61
C CYS A 728 -6.72 -4.90 32.12
N LEU A 729 -6.62 -5.19 33.41
CA LEU A 729 -5.43 -5.82 34.00
C LEU A 729 -5.19 -7.22 33.43
N LYS A 730 -6.24 -8.05 33.35
CA LYS A 730 -6.14 -9.42 32.84
C LYS A 730 -5.75 -9.45 31.36
N ASP A 731 -6.33 -8.57 30.54
CA ASP A 731 -6.00 -8.48 29.13
C ASP A 731 -4.56 -8.03 28.92
N GLN A 732 -4.12 -7.00 29.64
CA GLN A 732 -2.74 -6.51 29.60
C GLN A 732 -1.73 -7.61 30.00
N PHE A 733 -2.04 -8.39 31.05
CA PHE A 733 -1.22 -9.51 31.47
C PHE A 733 -1.20 -10.64 30.44
N ARG A 734 -2.38 -11.12 29.99
CA ARG A 734 -2.53 -12.20 28.99
C ARG A 734 -1.88 -11.86 27.66
N HIS A 735 -1.92 -10.59 27.27
CA HIS A 735 -1.29 -10.12 26.03
C HIS A 735 0.21 -9.89 26.19
N GLY A 736 0.83 -10.22 27.34
CA GLY A 736 2.27 -10.12 27.53
C GLY A 736 2.80 -8.69 27.59
N LYS A 737 1.96 -7.70 27.93
CA LYS A 737 2.35 -6.28 27.96
C LYS A 737 3.00 -5.88 29.27
N THR A 738 3.88 -4.89 29.24
CA THR A 738 4.57 -4.40 30.44
C THR A 738 3.58 -3.70 31.38
N ILE A 739 3.64 -4.01 32.68
CA ILE A 739 2.77 -3.46 33.72
C ILE A 739 3.63 -2.81 34.81
N LEU A 740 3.42 -1.52 35.08
CA LEU A 740 3.96 -0.84 36.25
C LEU A 740 2.93 -0.88 37.38
N VAL A 741 3.35 -1.34 38.56
CA VAL A 741 2.52 -1.48 39.76
C VAL A 741 3.07 -0.57 40.85
N MET A 742 2.46 0.60 41.03
CA MET A 742 2.78 1.47 42.16
C MET A 742 2.28 0.86 43.49
N PRO A 743 2.83 1.26 44.66
CA PRO A 743 2.66 0.54 45.93
C PRO A 743 1.21 0.13 46.27
N ALA A 744 0.26 1.08 46.31
CA ALA A 744 -1.14 0.78 46.63
C ALA A 744 -1.82 -0.18 45.63
N SER A 745 -1.40 -0.17 44.36
CA SER A 745 -1.98 -1.00 43.29
C SER A 745 -1.63 -2.48 43.36
N SER A 746 -0.75 -2.89 44.28
CA SER A 746 -0.54 -4.32 44.59
C SER A 746 -1.87 -5.01 44.96
N ALA A 747 -2.82 -4.27 45.54
CA ALA A 747 -4.17 -4.76 45.83
C ALA A 747 -4.98 -5.11 44.56
N LEU A 748 -4.77 -4.39 43.46
CA LEU A 748 -5.44 -4.69 42.18
C LEU A 748 -4.89 -5.95 41.54
N MET A 749 -3.57 -6.17 41.61
CA MET A 749 -2.93 -7.39 41.10
C MET A 749 -3.46 -8.63 41.82
N LEU A 750 -3.53 -8.57 43.17
CA LEU A 750 -4.09 -9.64 43.99
C LEU A 750 -5.56 -9.91 43.64
N LYS A 751 -6.37 -8.86 43.47
CA LYS A 751 -7.79 -8.99 43.12
C LYS A 751 -7.99 -9.57 41.72
N ALA A 752 -7.15 -9.19 40.76
CA ALA A 752 -7.16 -9.73 39.41
C ALA A 752 -6.63 -11.17 39.34
N GLN A 753 -6.05 -11.69 40.42
CA GLN A 753 -5.40 -13.00 40.50
C GLN A 753 -4.22 -13.12 39.53
N ILE A 754 -3.50 -12.02 39.31
CA ILE A 754 -2.32 -12.01 38.46
C ILE A 754 -1.10 -12.41 39.30
N PRO A 755 -0.38 -13.48 38.94
CA PRO A 755 0.85 -13.86 39.64
C PRO A 755 1.96 -12.84 39.37
N SER A 756 2.88 -12.67 40.32
CA SER A 756 4.10 -11.86 40.16
C SER A 756 5.28 -12.66 39.58
N THR A 757 5.04 -13.91 39.20
CA THR A 757 6.05 -14.87 38.73
C THR A 757 5.63 -15.49 37.41
N LEU A 758 6.60 -15.83 36.58
CA LEU A 758 6.44 -16.60 35.36
C LEU A 758 5.96 -18.03 35.66
N PRO A 759 5.46 -18.77 34.66
CA PRO A 759 5.19 -20.20 34.78
C PRO A 759 6.42 -21.03 35.23
N SER A 760 7.64 -20.53 34.98
CA SER A 760 8.89 -21.15 35.49
C SER A 760 9.07 -21.03 37.01
N GLY A 761 8.35 -20.12 37.66
CA GLY A 761 8.51 -19.74 39.07
C GLY A 761 9.43 -18.54 39.30
N ASP A 762 10.12 -18.06 38.27
CA ASP A 762 10.98 -16.86 38.34
C ASP A 762 10.14 -15.58 38.41
N ALA A 763 10.74 -14.48 38.89
CA ALA A 763 10.07 -13.18 38.87
C ALA A 763 9.75 -12.72 37.44
N ASP A 764 8.56 -12.17 37.23
CA ASP A 764 8.12 -11.70 35.92
C ASP A 764 8.83 -10.39 35.54
N PRO A 765 9.71 -10.37 34.51
CA PRO A 765 10.51 -9.20 34.17
C PRO A 765 9.70 -8.04 33.60
N GLY A 766 8.46 -8.27 33.16
CA GLY A 766 7.61 -7.20 32.66
C GLY A 766 6.62 -6.65 33.69
N ILE A 767 6.65 -7.10 34.95
CA ILE A 767 5.87 -6.50 36.04
C ILE A 767 6.85 -5.74 36.92
N VAL A 768 6.79 -4.42 36.82
CA VAL A 768 7.69 -3.52 37.55
C VAL A 768 6.97 -3.00 38.78
N PHE A 769 7.50 -3.23 39.96
CA PHE A 769 6.92 -2.73 41.22
C PHE A 769 7.64 -1.48 41.71
N GLY A 770 6.87 -0.43 42.00
CA GLY A 770 7.35 0.83 42.59
C GLY A 770 6.92 2.07 41.80
N ALA A 771 7.45 3.23 42.20
CA ALA A 771 7.02 4.54 41.69
C ALA A 771 8.17 5.56 41.57
N GLY A 772 9.43 5.11 41.62
CA GLY A 772 10.61 5.96 41.50
C GLY A 772 11.12 6.04 40.06
N SER A 773 12.13 6.91 39.85
CA SER A 773 12.74 7.09 38.53
C SER A 773 13.34 5.80 37.97
N ARG A 774 13.93 4.96 38.82
CA ARG A 774 14.49 3.67 38.41
C ARG A 774 13.42 2.71 37.91
N GLU A 775 12.26 2.67 38.56
CA GLU A 775 11.15 1.83 38.13
C GLU A 775 10.51 2.35 36.84
N PHE A 776 10.47 3.67 36.63
CA PHE A 776 10.04 4.24 35.36
C PHE A 776 10.98 3.88 34.22
N GLU A 777 12.31 3.91 34.45
CA GLU A 777 13.30 3.43 33.48
C GLU A 777 13.08 1.95 33.13
N LEU A 778 12.94 1.08 34.14
CA LEU A 778 12.66 -0.35 33.93
C LEU A 778 11.34 -0.59 33.18
N PHE A 779 10.31 0.22 33.46
CA PHE A 779 9.05 0.15 32.74
C PHE A 779 9.21 0.56 31.27
N ILE A 780 9.97 1.62 31.00
CA ILE A 780 10.31 2.07 29.63
C ILE A 780 11.11 1.00 28.89
N GLU A 781 12.13 0.41 29.52
CA GLU A 781 12.92 -0.71 28.97
C GLU A 781 12.02 -1.91 28.66
N GLY A 782 11.07 -2.21 29.55
CA GLY A 782 10.08 -3.26 29.34
C GLY A 782 9.15 -2.97 28.14
N ILE A 783 8.73 -1.72 27.93
CA ILE A 783 7.93 -1.32 26.75
C ILE A 783 8.75 -1.45 25.47
N ALA A 784 10.03 -1.06 25.48
CA ALA A 784 10.93 -1.16 24.33
C ALA A 784 11.11 -2.61 23.86
N ARG A 785 11.00 -3.59 24.77
CA ARG A 785 10.99 -5.03 24.46
C ARG A 785 9.75 -5.48 23.66
N HIS A 786 8.73 -4.64 23.53
CA HIS A 786 7.41 -4.92 22.96
C HIS A 786 6.54 -5.86 23.81
N ARG A 787 6.99 -7.08 24.13
CA ARG A 787 6.23 -8.08 24.90
C ARG A 787 7.11 -9.00 25.76
N HIS A 788 6.46 -9.69 26.70
CA HIS A 788 7.03 -10.71 27.60
C HIS A 788 6.34 -12.07 27.35
N PRO A 789 6.69 -12.76 26.25
CA PRO A 789 6.06 -14.02 25.85
C PRO A 789 6.31 -15.16 26.85
N GLU A 790 7.29 -15.02 27.74
CA GLU A 790 7.59 -16.01 28.78
C GLU A 790 6.41 -16.22 29.75
N ARG A 791 5.44 -15.31 29.76
CA ARG A 791 4.21 -15.39 30.56
C ARG A 791 3.12 -16.24 29.95
N GLU A 792 3.16 -16.43 28.64
CA GLU A 792 2.04 -17.00 27.90
C GLU A 792 1.85 -18.47 28.29
N THR A 793 0.59 -18.87 28.44
CA THR A 793 0.21 -20.25 28.70
C THR A 793 -0.94 -20.62 27.77
N ASP A 794 -0.97 -21.88 27.34
CA ASP A 794 -2.07 -22.44 26.56
C ASP A 794 -2.60 -23.70 27.27
N PRO A 795 -3.81 -23.69 27.85
CA PRO A 795 -4.76 -22.57 27.89
C PRO A 795 -4.27 -21.40 28.79
N PRO A 796 -4.80 -20.17 28.59
CA PRO A 796 -4.47 -19.02 29.44
C PRO A 796 -4.85 -19.26 30.92
N LEU A 797 -3.91 -19.00 31.85
CA LEU A 797 -4.10 -19.22 33.29
C LEU A 797 -4.95 -18.14 33.99
N VAL A 798 -4.67 -16.87 33.69
CA VAL A 798 -5.37 -15.68 34.25
C VAL A 798 -6.59 -15.39 33.42
#